data_AF-A0A7V7D667-F1
#
_entry.id   AF-A0A7V7D667-F1
#
_cell.length_a   1.000
_cell.length_b   1.000
_cell.length_c   1.000
_cell.angle_alpha   90.00
_cell.angle_beta   90.00
_cell.angle_gamma   90.00
#
_symmetry.space_group_name_H-M   'P 1'
#
loop_
_entity.id
_entity.type
_entity.pdbx_description
1 polymer ?
#
loop_
_entity_poly.entity_id
_entity_poly.type
_entity_poly.pdbx_seq_one_letter_code
_entity_poly.pdbx_strand_id
1 'polypeptide(L)'
;MSTRQTTFRFLTKLLIVLWISCTLAVVVARPRGYDQRARQLRDATGVKGGLIVHIGCGDGKLTAALRAGENCLVHGLDTDAQAVEAAREHIRKLGIYGPVSVEEFDGKRLPYAENLVNLIVAEDLGGITMAEAMRVLAPGGVLYVKQDGRWRKTVKPRPKNTDEWTHFLHDASGNAVAHDDVVGPPRCVQWIAAPRHTLSHEHTPSINALVSAGGRIFYTADQARISFVRRPPKWHLVARDAYNGILLWKRPFSPWFPHIVNWGAAPRQLQRRLIAVGNRVYVTLGLHAPLSAVDAATGETLKVYENTRGTEEVVYHKGILLLTVRSVTNERVAELDKWAQLAQQKHSPLYARETAQPLLNRFRSIENKAARAVLALNADTGRLLWKKEGKDVTGLRPVTLCAIGEQVFYQKGKDVVCLDLRTGREQWSESSVPLRVVCDDRVICAGGSGKTSCRITALSAETGKTLWSRPSLLTDIRDAFVINGSLWLGGFKPCEGKRGPVWGPYFATQRHLATGKVLMHIEPENPGHHHRCWRNKATERYILGGRRGVEYIDLKTGDVLWHSWVRGVCKYGVMPCNGLLYAPPHACGCYIAAKLTGFYALASETDSGISISQKNEDCLERGPAYSEGRPIRQSANSNQEWPTYRHDAQRSGFTPSSVPADLRRKWQTDVGGKLTSPTIAGGKVFVASVDEHRICAMDADSGKSKWDFIADARVDSPPSLYADRAIFGCRDGYVYSLRTSDGTLAWRLQAARTERRITARGQLESASPVHGSVLVRDGVVYFTAGRSSYLDGGIDFYRLEARTGKTLSVTPIYSPDPETGKQPEQYGPAYMPGSLGDILSSDDQYVYLRDMVLDKRAIKQPKGNQHLFTLTGFLDDTWPHRSYWIYGTRCSVSTGCSGRDRNLVSGRLLVFDKTMIYGYGRAKIHWSNQLQDGAYRLFALNSDEGTEQTSASSVEPWTKPVPLQVRAMVLADKVLFVAGPWHGHLGRDFTGFKPVPRQGAMLIAISASDGTEMAKYRLDSPPIFDGMAAANGRLYLSLENGQLLCMAGE
;
A
#
# COMPACT_ATOMS: atom_id res chain seq x y z
N MET A 1 11.90 3.44 -67.15
CA MET A 1 13.30 3.49 -66.66
C MET A 1 13.59 4.90 -66.18
N SER A 2 14.08 5.04 -64.93
CA SER A 2 15.04 6.07 -64.43
C SER A 2 14.74 7.57 -64.69
N THR A 3 14.85 8.54 -63.78
CA THR A 3 15.39 8.67 -62.41
C THR A 3 15.25 10.14 -61.95
N ARG A 4 15.21 10.33 -60.61
CA ARG A 4 15.80 11.42 -59.78
C ARG A 4 15.20 12.85 -59.84
N GLN A 5 14.66 13.32 -58.70
CA GLN A 5 15.20 14.35 -57.76
C GLN A 5 15.20 15.77 -58.38
N THR A 6 14.65 16.86 -57.80
CA THR A 6 14.77 17.39 -56.43
C THR A 6 13.87 18.63 -56.24
N THR A 7 13.21 18.75 -55.07
CA THR A 7 12.89 19.96 -54.25
C THR A 7 12.10 21.20 -54.75
N PHE A 8 11.00 21.46 -54.01
CA PHE A 8 10.56 22.71 -53.32
C PHE A 8 9.46 23.64 -53.88
N ARG A 9 8.37 23.73 -53.07
CA ARG A 9 7.37 24.80 -52.83
C ARG A 9 6.37 25.16 -53.95
N PHE A 10 5.08 24.90 -53.74
CA PHE A 10 4.09 25.89 -53.24
C PHE A 10 2.69 25.25 -53.00
N LEU A 11 2.04 25.75 -51.95
CA LEU A 11 0.64 25.75 -51.53
C LEU A 11 -0.48 24.93 -52.23
N THR A 12 -1.24 24.27 -51.34
CA THR A 12 -2.72 24.06 -51.28
C THR A 12 -3.41 22.86 -51.93
N LYS A 13 -4.20 22.20 -51.06
CA LYS A 13 -5.52 21.56 -51.22
C LYS A 13 -5.61 20.04 -51.41
N LEU A 14 -6.22 19.47 -50.35
CA LEU A 14 -7.19 18.38 -50.30
C LEU A 14 -6.71 16.92 -50.43
N LEU A 15 -7.34 16.11 -49.57
CA LEU A 15 -7.44 14.64 -49.52
C LEU A 15 -6.29 13.89 -48.81
N ILE A 16 -6.41 13.79 -47.47
CA ILE A 16 -5.98 12.59 -46.74
C ILE A 16 -7.20 12.03 -46.03
N VAL A 17 -7.66 10.89 -46.55
CA VAL A 17 -8.71 10.04 -46.00
C VAL A 17 -8.22 9.46 -44.67
N LEU A 18 -9.02 9.71 -43.63
CA LEU A 18 -8.89 9.11 -42.30
C LEU A 18 -8.94 7.58 -42.40
N TRP A 19 -7.93 6.91 -41.84
CA TRP A 19 -8.10 5.63 -41.17
C TRP A 19 -7.95 5.87 -39.67
N ILE A 20 -9.03 6.35 -39.05
CA ILE A 20 -9.23 6.27 -37.60
C ILE A 20 -9.79 4.88 -37.34
N SER A 21 -9.01 4.04 -36.67
CA SER A 21 -9.50 2.83 -36.02
C SER A 21 -10.49 3.24 -34.93
N CYS A 22 -11.78 3.21 -35.25
CA CYS A 22 -12.85 3.21 -34.27
C CYS A 22 -12.75 1.96 -33.39
N THR A 23 -12.14 2.09 -32.21
CA THR A 23 -12.59 1.31 -31.05
C THR A 23 -13.99 1.79 -30.70
N LEU A 24 -15.00 1.09 -31.20
CA LEU A 24 -16.38 1.23 -30.71
C LEU A 24 -16.38 0.88 -29.22
N ALA A 25 -16.39 1.89 -28.37
CA ALA A 25 -16.96 1.73 -27.05
C ALA A 25 -18.44 1.44 -27.27
N VAL A 26 -18.88 0.22 -26.97
CA VAL A 26 -20.31 -0.09 -26.90
C VAL A 26 -20.86 0.72 -25.72
N VAL A 27 -21.32 1.94 -25.99
CA VAL A 27 -22.17 2.69 -25.08
C VAL A 27 -23.52 1.98 -25.13
N VAL A 28 -23.72 1.03 -24.22
CA VAL A 28 -25.06 0.50 -23.95
C VAL A 28 -25.90 1.70 -23.55
N ALA A 29 -26.92 2.02 -24.36
CA ALA A 29 -27.83 3.12 -24.11
C ALA A 29 -28.53 2.89 -22.77
N ARG A 30 -28.15 3.68 -21.76
CA ARG A 30 -28.79 3.66 -20.44
C ARG A 30 -30.15 4.34 -20.50
N PRO A 31 -31.19 3.84 -19.81
CA PRO A 31 -32.47 4.52 -19.74
C PRO A 31 -32.30 5.89 -19.07
N ARG A 32 -32.72 6.97 -19.77
CA ARG A 32 -32.44 8.37 -19.42
C ARG A 32 -32.88 8.82 -18.01
N GLY A 33 -33.85 8.13 -17.38
CA GLY A 33 -34.44 8.51 -16.10
C GLY A 33 -33.54 8.34 -14.86
N TYR A 34 -32.90 7.17 -14.70
CA TYR A 34 -32.09 6.90 -13.49
C TYR A 34 -30.77 7.66 -13.47
N ASP A 35 -30.12 7.85 -14.62
CA ASP A 35 -28.90 8.67 -14.70
C ASP A 35 -29.20 10.14 -14.36
N GLN A 36 -30.37 10.66 -14.78
CA GLN A 36 -30.83 11.99 -14.40
C GLN A 36 -31.12 12.08 -12.91
N ARG A 37 -31.82 11.09 -12.35
CA ARG A 37 -32.10 11.01 -10.91
C ARG A 37 -30.82 10.94 -10.08
N ALA A 38 -29.86 10.10 -10.46
CA ALA A 38 -28.57 9.99 -9.80
C ALA A 38 -27.77 11.31 -9.89
N ARG A 39 -27.80 12.01 -11.03
CA ARG A 39 -27.22 13.37 -11.15
C ARG A 39 -27.86 14.34 -10.16
N GLN A 40 -29.20 14.42 -10.14
CA GLN A 40 -29.94 15.29 -9.21
C GLN A 40 -29.60 15.00 -7.75
N LEU A 41 -29.51 13.72 -7.36
CA LEU A 41 -29.13 13.32 -6.00
C LEU A 41 -27.71 13.79 -5.64
N ARG A 42 -26.74 13.60 -6.54
CA ARG A 42 -25.36 14.05 -6.30
C ARG A 42 -25.25 15.57 -6.24
N ASP A 43 -26.00 16.28 -7.07
CA ASP A 43 -26.00 17.75 -7.08
C ASP A 43 -26.64 18.31 -5.81
N ALA A 44 -27.74 17.73 -5.33
CA ALA A 44 -28.38 18.12 -4.08
C ALA A 44 -27.52 17.81 -2.83
N THR A 45 -26.79 16.70 -2.86
CA THR A 45 -25.93 16.29 -1.73
C THR A 45 -24.58 17.02 -1.73
N GLY A 46 -24.06 17.38 -2.90
CA GLY A 46 -22.73 17.98 -3.07
C GLY A 46 -21.58 16.97 -2.97
N VAL A 47 -21.88 15.67 -2.86
CA VAL A 47 -20.87 14.60 -2.76
C VAL A 47 -20.32 14.31 -4.16
N LYS A 48 -19.00 14.46 -4.31
CA LYS A 48 -18.31 14.33 -5.61
C LYS A 48 -17.52 13.03 -5.79
N GLY A 49 -17.34 12.24 -4.74
CA GLY A 49 -16.56 11.00 -4.73
C GLY A 49 -16.55 10.35 -3.35
N GLY A 50 -15.91 9.20 -3.25
CA GLY A 50 -15.83 8.39 -2.02
C GLY A 50 -16.82 7.22 -2.01
N LEU A 51 -17.17 6.74 -0.81
CA LEU A 51 -18.06 5.59 -0.62
C LEU A 51 -19.52 6.06 -0.54
N ILE A 52 -20.35 5.53 -1.44
CA ILE A 52 -21.78 5.80 -1.53
C ILE A 52 -22.54 4.51 -1.18
N VAL A 53 -23.50 4.61 -0.27
CA VAL A 53 -24.36 3.51 0.15
C VAL A 53 -25.80 3.81 -0.26
N HIS A 54 -26.45 2.84 -0.90
CA HIS A 54 -27.86 2.91 -1.30
C HIS A 54 -28.67 1.85 -0.54
N ILE A 55 -29.53 2.26 0.37
CA ILE A 55 -30.39 1.36 1.16
C ILE A 55 -31.73 1.21 0.44
N GLY A 56 -32.23 -0.03 0.34
CA GLY A 56 -33.42 -0.36 -0.46
C GLY A 56 -33.07 -0.34 -1.95
N CYS A 57 -32.05 -1.11 -2.31
CA CYS A 57 -31.40 -1.02 -3.62
C CYS A 57 -32.27 -1.55 -4.78
N GLY A 58 -33.28 -2.37 -4.49
CA GLY A 58 -34.25 -2.87 -5.45
C GLY A 58 -33.57 -3.61 -6.61
N ASP A 59 -33.92 -3.26 -7.85
CA ASP A 59 -33.33 -3.86 -9.06
C ASP A 59 -31.92 -3.35 -9.42
N GLY A 60 -31.31 -2.54 -8.57
CA GLY A 60 -29.95 -2.05 -8.72
C GLY A 60 -29.75 -0.96 -9.78
N LYS A 61 -30.79 -0.52 -10.52
CA LYS A 61 -30.63 0.51 -11.58
C LYS A 61 -30.15 1.85 -11.03
N LEU A 62 -30.75 2.31 -9.93
CA LEU A 62 -30.30 3.54 -9.27
C LEU A 62 -28.92 3.36 -8.64
N THR A 63 -28.66 2.21 -8.00
CA THR A 63 -27.35 1.86 -7.42
C THR A 63 -26.24 1.96 -8.46
N ALA A 64 -26.44 1.36 -9.64
CA ALA A 64 -25.51 1.44 -10.75
C ALA A 64 -25.30 2.89 -11.24
N ALA A 65 -26.38 3.67 -11.35
CA ALA A 65 -26.34 5.05 -11.84
C ALA A 65 -25.65 6.03 -10.85
N LEU A 66 -25.63 5.73 -9.55
CA LEU A 66 -24.92 6.53 -8.53
C LEU A 66 -23.39 6.53 -8.74
N ARG A 67 -22.84 5.53 -9.44
CA ARG A 67 -21.41 5.51 -9.80
C ARG A 67 -21.14 6.48 -10.95
N ALA A 68 -20.70 7.69 -10.58
CA ALA A 68 -20.38 8.76 -11.52
C ALA A 68 -19.02 8.61 -12.22
N GLY A 69 -18.08 7.88 -11.62
CA GLY A 69 -16.72 7.70 -12.14
C GLY A 69 -15.87 6.74 -11.28
N GLU A 70 -14.58 6.66 -11.58
CA GLU A 70 -13.62 5.84 -10.81
C GLU A 70 -13.37 6.35 -9.39
N ASN A 71 -13.77 7.59 -9.11
CA ASN A 71 -13.67 8.22 -7.80
C ASN A 71 -14.82 7.86 -6.84
N CYS A 72 -15.77 7.03 -7.28
CA CYS A 72 -16.88 6.53 -6.47
C CYS A 72 -16.83 5.01 -6.33
N LEU A 73 -16.98 4.52 -5.10
CA LEU A 73 -17.33 3.13 -4.79
C LEU A 73 -18.79 3.13 -4.34
N VAL A 74 -19.62 2.26 -4.91
CA VAL A 74 -21.06 2.22 -4.59
C VAL A 74 -21.44 0.86 -4.04
N HIS A 75 -22.20 0.85 -2.95
CA HIS A 75 -22.70 -0.37 -2.34
C HIS A 75 -24.20 -0.28 -2.10
N GLY A 76 -24.98 -1.21 -2.67
CA GLY A 76 -26.41 -1.32 -2.39
C GLY A 76 -26.67 -2.33 -1.28
N LEU A 77 -27.58 -1.99 -0.36
CA LEU A 77 -28.05 -2.88 0.69
C LEU A 77 -29.56 -3.09 0.52
N ASP A 78 -30.01 -4.33 0.64
CA ASP A 78 -31.43 -4.67 0.64
C ASP A 78 -31.73 -5.78 1.64
N THR A 79 -32.93 -5.79 2.21
CA THR A 79 -33.39 -6.87 3.09
C THR A 79 -34.03 -8.01 2.30
N ASP A 80 -34.36 -7.79 1.01
CA ASP A 80 -34.94 -8.81 0.13
C ASP A 80 -33.86 -9.47 -0.75
N ALA A 81 -33.60 -10.76 -0.49
CA ALA A 81 -32.67 -11.57 -1.27
C ALA A 81 -33.00 -11.61 -2.78
N GLN A 82 -34.28 -11.54 -3.17
CA GLN A 82 -34.66 -11.51 -4.59
C GLN A 82 -34.28 -10.20 -5.27
N ALA A 83 -34.46 -9.07 -4.57
CA ALA A 83 -34.02 -7.76 -5.03
C ALA A 83 -32.49 -7.72 -5.19
N VAL A 84 -31.75 -8.24 -4.22
CA VAL A 84 -30.28 -8.35 -4.29
C VAL A 84 -29.85 -9.13 -5.53
N GLU A 85 -30.45 -10.29 -5.81
CA GLU A 85 -30.09 -11.08 -6.99
C GLU A 85 -30.43 -10.36 -8.31
N ALA A 86 -31.59 -9.71 -8.39
CA ALA A 86 -31.95 -8.89 -9.55
C ALA A 86 -30.97 -7.72 -9.77
N ALA A 87 -30.55 -7.06 -8.69
CA ALA A 87 -29.54 -6.01 -8.75
C ALA A 87 -28.16 -6.54 -9.19
N ARG A 88 -27.74 -7.71 -8.70
CA ARG A 88 -26.50 -8.37 -9.14
C ARG A 88 -26.51 -8.63 -10.62
N GLU A 89 -27.59 -9.21 -11.14
CA GLU A 89 -27.75 -9.50 -12.55
C GLU A 89 -27.68 -8.22 -13.40
N HIS A 90 -28.38 -7.16 -12.98
CA HIS A 90 -28.36 -5.87 -13.67
C HIS A 90 -26.95 -5.25 -13.71
N ILE A 91 -26.28 -5.16 -12.57
CA ILE A 91 -24.94 -4.56 -12.44
C ILE A 91 -23.90 -5.36 -13.24
N ARG A 92 -24.01 -6.69 -13.25
CA ARG A 92 -23.15 -7.57 -14.05
C ARG A 92 -23.33 -7.36 -15.54
N LYS A 93 -24.56 -7.24 -16.04
CA LYS A 93 -24.84 -6.94 -17.45
C LYS A 93 -24.19 -5.63 -17.91
N LEU A 94 -23.96 -4.69 -16.99
CA LEU A 94 -23.25 -3.44 -17.26
C LEU A 94 -21.71 -3.54 -17.21
N GLY A 95 -21.16 -4.67 -16.73
CA GLY A 95 -19.70 -4.88 -16.63
C GLY A 95 -19.02 -4.01 -15.56
N ILE A 96 -19.76 -3.60 -14.52
CA ILE A 96 -19.26 -2.69 -13.47
C ILE A 96 -19.32 -3.28 -12.05
N TYR A 97 -19.55 -4.59 -11.92
CA TYR A 97 -19.59 -5.28 -10.63
C TYR A 97 -18.23 -5.21 -9.92
N GLY A 98 -18.25 -5.07 -8.60
CA GLY A 98 -17.06 -4.83 -7.77
C GLY A 98 -16.96 -3.38 -7.31
N PRO A 99 -16.72 -2.41 -8.21
CA PRO A 99 -16.86 -1.00 -7.87
C PRO A 99 -18.33 -0.56 -7.64
N VAL A 100 -19.29 -1.35 -8.15
CA VAL A 100 -20.67 -1.36 -7.70
C VAL A 100 -20.97 -2.78 -7.22
N SER A 101 -21.32 -2.96 -5.97
CA SER A 101 -21.73 -4.26 -5.43
C SER A 101 -23.05 -4.12 -4.68
N VAL A 102 -23.69 -5.24 -4.41
CA VAL A 102 -24.92 -5.30 -3.61
C VAL A 102 -24.94 -6.53 -2.72
N GLU A 103 -25.61 -6.41 -1.59
CA GLU A 103 -25.77 -7.51 -0.66
C GLU A 103 -27.06 -7.44 0.14
N GLU A 104 -27.37 -8.60 0.72
CA GLU A 104 -28.41 -8.76 1.72
C GLU A 104 -27.90 -8.34 3.10
N PHE A 105 -28.75 -7.71 3.91
CA PHE A 105 -28.45 -7.36 5.30
C PHE A 105 -29.70 -7.42 6.19
N ASP A 106 -29.51 -7.31 7.51
CA ASP A 106 -30.56 -7.52 8.52
C ASP A 106 -31.57 -6.36 8.68
N GLY A 107 -31.37 -5.24 7.98
CA GLY A 107 -32.23 -4.05 8.08
C GLY A 107 -32.05 -3.20 9.34
N LYS A 108 -31.12 -3.57 10.24
CA LYS A 108 -30.92 -2.92 11.55
C LYS A 108 -29.56 -2.26 11.67
N ARG A 109 -28.50 -2.95 11.23
CA ARG A 109 -27.12 -2.49 11.42
C ARG A 109 -26.38 -2.38 10.10
N LEU A 110 -25.67 -1.27 9.92
CA LEU A 110 -24.85 -1.05 8.73
C LEU A 110 -23.46 -1.69 8.94
N PRO A 111 -22.99 -2.55 8.01
CA PRO A 111 -21.80 -3.37 8.20
C PRO A 111 -20.50 -2.60 7.97
N TYR A 112 -20.45 -1.30 8.26
CA TYR A 112 -19.28 -0.46 8.01
C TYR A 112 -18.54 -0.08 9.29
N ALA A 113 -17.23 0.07 9.16
CA ALA A 113 -16.43 0.84 10.08
C ALA A 113 -17.03 2.25 10.27
N GLU A 114 -16.79 2.80 11.45
CA GLU A 114 -17.14 4.19 11.74
C GLU A 114 -16.46 5.14 10.77
N ASN A 115 -17.13 6.25 10.50
CA ASN A 115 -16.61 7.33 9.67
C ASN A 115 -16.26 6.93 8.22
N LEU A 116 -16.72 5.80 7.70
CA LEU A 116 -16.30 5.29 6.38
C LEU A 116 -17.10 5.86 5.20
N VAL A 117 -18.39 6.17 5.38
CA VAL A 117 -19.34 6.42 4.29
C VAL A 117 -19.47 7.92 3.99
N ASN A 118 -19.33 8.35 2.73
CA ASN A 118 -19.50 9.76 2.35
C ASN A 118 -20.95 10.13 2.06
N LEU A 119 -21.74 9.19 1.55
CA LEU A 119 -23.15 9.40 1.22
C LEU A 119 -23.98 8.16 1.52
N ILE A 120 -25.05 8.32 2.29
CA ILE A 120 -26.14 7.34 2.39
C ILE A 120 -27.34 7.91 1.64
N VAL A 121 -27.87 7.16 0.68
CA VAL A 121 -29.13 7.46 0.00
C VAL A 121 -30.14 6.37 0.36
N ALA A 122 -31.34 6.77 0.77
CA ALA A 122 -32.41 5.84 1.09
C ALA A 122 -33.78 6.47 0.77
N GLU A 123 -34.68 5.73 0.14
CA GLU A 123 -36.09 6.15 0.12
C GLU A 123 -36.75 5.92 1.49
N ASP A 124 -36.36 4.84 2.17
CA ASP A 124 -36.75 4.51 3.53
C ASP A 124 -35.52 3.92 4.25
N LEU A 125 -35.29 4.33 5.50
CA LEU A 125 -34.23 3.77 6.34
C LEU A 125 -34.64 2.45 6.99
N GLY A 126 -35.94 2.11 6.97
CA GLY A 126 -36.46 0.93 7.63
C GLY A 126 -36.12 0.94 9.12
N GLY A 127 -35.46 -0.11 9.60
CA GLY A 127 -35.06 -0.27 11.00
C GLY A 127 -33.78 0.50 11.40
N ILE A 128 -33.10 1.18 10.48
CA ILE A 128 -31.82 1.84 10.75
C ILE A 128 -32.05 3.14 11.51
N THR A 129 -31.50 3.23 12.73
CA THR A 129 -31.60 4.43 13.55
C THR A 129 -30.74 5.57 12.99
N MET A 130 -31.10 6.82 13.32
CA MET A 130 -30.27 7.98 12.99
C MET A 130 -28.87 7.86 13.60
N ALA A 131 -28.75 7.34 14.84
CA ALA A 131 -27.45 7.15 15.49
C ALA A 131 -26.55 6.20 14.69
N GLU A 132 -27.11 5.11 14.17
CA GLU A 132 -26.39 4.14 13.34
C GLU A 132 -25.96 4.73 11.98
N ALA A 133 -26.84 5.48 11.32
CA ALA A 133 -26.48 6.19 10.08
C ALA A 133 -25.35 7.21 10.32
N MET A 134 -25.44 7.98 11.42
CA MET A 134 -24.40 8.96 11.77
C MET A 134 -23.09 8.30 12.20
N ARG A 135 -23.11 7.09 12.78
CA ARG A 135 -21.92 6.32 13.15
C ARG A 135 -21.04 6.04 11.93
N VAL A 136 -21.63 5.50 10.87
CA VAL A 136 -20.88 5.09 9.67
C VAL A 136 -20.54 6.25 8.75
N LEU A 137 -21.27 7.37 8.79
CA LEU A 137 -20.93 8.54 7.99
C LEU A 137 -19.57 9.12 8.38
N ALA A 138 -18.74 9.40 7.37
CA ALA A 138 -17.51 10.18 7.52
C ALA A 138 -17.85 11.61 8.02
N PRO A 139 -16.95 12.29 8.75
CA PRO A 139 -17.09 13.72 9.03
C PRO A 139 -17.30 14.53 7.73
N GLY A 140 -18.38 15.32 7.68
CA GLY A 140 -18.83 16.00 6.46
C GLY A 140 -19.62 15.14 5.48
N GLY A 141 -19.79 13.85 5.76
CA GLY A 141 -20.63 12.92 5.02
C GLY A 141 -22.12 13.25 5.14
N VAL A 142 -22.90 12.78 4.18
CA VAL A 142 -24.30 13.18 4.00
C VAL A 142 -25.23 11.97 4.11
N LEU A 143 -26.26 12.09 4.95
CA LEU A 143 -27.46 11.25 4.89
C LEU A 143 -28.51 12.00 4.05
N TYR A 144 -29.01 11.35 3.01
CA TYR A 144 -30.05 11.88 2.15
C TYR A 144 -31.19 10.87 2.06
N VAL A 145 -32.25 11.14 2.82
CA VAL A 145 -33.38 10.22 3.02
C VAL A 145 -34.70 10.90 2.67
N LYS A 146 -35.65 10.15 2.12
CA LYS A 146 -37.01 10.65 1.89
C LYS A 146 -37.85 10.53 3.18
N GLN A 147 -38.34 11.66 3.69
CA GLN A 147 -39.20 11.75 4.88
C GLN A 147 -40.43 12.58 4.50
N ASP A 148 -41.63 12.07 4.79
CA ASP A 148 -42.90 12.73 4.46
C ASP A 148 -43.04 13.07 2.96
N GLY A 149 -42.53 12.19 2.09
CA GLY A 149 -42.52 12.39 0.64
C GLY A 149 -41.48 13.41 0.12
N ARG A 150 -40.70 14.05 1.00
CA ARG A 150 -39.65 15.02 0.65
C ARG A 150 -38.27 14.51 1.01
N TRP A 151 -37.28 14.78 0.15
CA TRP A 151 -35.90 14.45 0.47
C TRP A 151 -35.32 15.42 1.51
N ARG A 152 -34.75 14.88 2.59
CA ARG A 152 -34.07 15.64 3.63
C ARG A 152 -32.59 15.31 3.65
N LYS A 153 -31.77 16.35 3.80
CA LYS A 153 -30.31 16.29 3.88
C LYS A 153 -29.86 16.53 5.31
N THR A 154 -29.12 15.57 5.86
CA THR A 154 -28.43 15.69 7.15
C THR A 154 -26.93 15.51 6.92
N VAL A 155 -26.09 16.36 7.51
CA VAL A 155 -24.63 16.31 7.33
C VAL A 155 -23.99 16.00 8.67
N LYS A 156 -23.04 15.05 8.69
CA LYS A 156 -22.26 14.77 9.91
C LYS A 156 -21.34 15.96 10.22
N PRO A 157 -21.44 16.54 11.43
CA PRO A 157 -20.55 17.62 11.83
C PRO A 157 -19.09 17.17 11.76
N ARG A 158 -18.21 18.09 11.35
CA ARG A 158 -16.76 17.87 11.38
C ARG A 158 -16.21 18.32 12.73
N PRO A 159 -15.35 17.52 13.40
CA PRO A 159 -14.71 17.97 14.63
C PRO A 159 -13.85 19.21 14.39
N LYS A 160 -13.92 20.19 15.30
CA LYS A 160 -13.25 21.51 15.15
C LYS A 160 -11.72 21.43 15.18
N ASN A 161 -11.19 20.36 15.75
CA ASN A 161 -9.77 20.09 15.91
C ASN A 161 -9.20 19.21 14.78
N THR A 162 -9.90 19.08 13.66
CA THR A 162 -9.47 18.30 12.48
C THR A 162 -9.08 19.21 11.31
N ASP A 163 -8.24 18.66 10.42
CA ASP A 163 -7.14 19.41 9.80
C ASP A 163 -7.42 20.39 8.66
N GLU A 164 -6.58 21.45 8.64
CA GLU A 164 -6.06 22.19 7.47
C GLU A 164 -4.52 22.40 7.59
N TRP A 165 -3.75 22.18 6.53
CA TRP A 165 -2.27 22.31 6.52
C TRP A 165 -1.82 23.65 5.92
N THR A 166 -1.67 24.67 6.76
CA THR A 166 -1.18 26.00 6.34
C THR A 166 0.33 26.06 6.14
N HIS A 167 1.07 25.22 6.86
CA HIS A 167 2.52 25.07 6.80
C HIS A 167 2.91 23.60 6.52
N PHE A 168 4.18 23.33 6.20
CA PHE A 168 4.68 21.96 6.05
C PHE A 168 4.46 21.10 7.32
N LEU A 169 4.63 21.70 8.50
CA LEU A 169 4.40 21.08 9.79
C LEU A 169 3.06 21.57 10.37
N HIS A 170 1.97 21.43 9.59
CA HIS A 170 0.61 21.89 9.94
C HIS A 170 0.48 23.43 10.10
N ASP A 171 1.17 24.01 11.08
CA ASP A 171 1.22 25.44 11.40
C ASP A 171 2.62 25.90 11.89
N ALA A 172 2.69 27.09 12.51
CA ALA A 172 3.93 27.69 12.99
C ALA A 172 4.53 27.05 14.27
N SER A 173 3.75 26.28 15.03
CA SER A 173 4.17 25.56 16.24
C SER A 173 5.23 24.48 15.96
N GLY A 174 5.45 24.15 14.69
CA GLY A 174 6.44 23.17 14.26
C GLY A 174 6.05 21.72 14.52
N ASN A 175 4.78 21.46 14.83
CA ASN A 175 4.24 20.12 15.02
C ASN A 175 3.53 19.61 13.76
N ALA A 176 3.94 18.48 13.19
CA ALA A 176 3.41 17.99 11.91
C ALA A 176 2.06 17.24 12.02
N VAL A 177 1.16 17.74 12.86
CA VAL A 177 -0.10 17.11 13.33
C VAL A 177 -1.11 18.21 13.61
N ALA A 178 -2.41 17.96 13.37
CA ALA A 178 -3.46 18.82 13.93
C ALA A 178 -3.40 18.87 15.46
N HIS A 179 -4.20 19.77 16.03
CA HIS A 179 -4.59 19.74 17.44
C HIS A 179 -5.56 18.58 17.75
N ASP A 180 -5.35 17.44 17.11
CA ASP A 180 -6.15 16.23 17.18
C ASP A 180 -5.95 15.55 18.54
N ASP A 181 -7.05 15.28 19.23
CA ASP A 181 -7.10 14.62 20.54
C ASP A 181 -7.62 13.17 20.45
N VAL A 182 -8.07 12.75 19.27
CA VAL A 182 -8.64 11.42 19.01
C VAL A 182 -7.54 10.43 18.62
N VAL A 183 -6.51 10.88 17.90
CA VAL A 183 -5.43 9.98 17.46
C VAL A 183 -4.69 9.36 18.65
N GLY A 184 -4.80 8.04 18.77
CA GLY A 184 -4.13 7.23 19.78
C GLY A 184 -3.46 5.96 19.21
N PRO A 185 -2.94 5.09 20.10
CA PRO A 185 -2.34 3.82 19.74
C PRO A 185 -3.27 2.99 18.82
N PRO A 186 -2.79 2.50 17.66
CA PRO A 186 -3.66 1.85 16.68
C PRO A 186 -4.14 0.48 17.18
N ARG A 187 -5.44 0.23 17.02
CA ARG A 187 -6.12 -1.03 17.32
C ARG A 187 -6.90 -1.59 16.13
N CYS A 188 -7.38 -0.73 15.24
CA CYS A 188 -8.17 -1.12 14.08
C CYS A 188 -7.53 -0.63 12.79
N VAL A 189 -7.71 -1.40 11.72
CA VAL A 189 -7.51 -0.85 10.37
C VAL A 189 -8.73 -0.03 9.96
N GLN A 190 -8.53 1.17 9.42
CA GLN A 190 -9.62 1.97 8.84
C GLN A 190 -9.73 1.70 7.34
N TRP A 191 -8.60 1.75 6.63
CA TRP A 191 -8.54 1.39 5.21
C TRP A 191 -7.12 1.03 4.77
N ILE A 192 -7.04 0.35 3.61
CA ILE A 192 -5.79 -0.07 2.97
C ILE A 192 -5.79 0.39 1.52
N ALA A 193 -4.70 1.00 1.05
CA ALA A 193 -4.55 1.48 -0.32
C ALA A 193 -3.22 1.07 -0.97
N ALA A 194 -3.19 1.17 -2.29
CA ALA A 194 -1.99 0.99 -3.11
C ALA A 194 -1.13 2.27 -3.13
N PRO A 195 0.20 2.16 -3.37
CA PRO A 195 0.95 0.92 -3.65
C PRO A 195 1.27 0.10 -2.40
N ARG A 196 1.44 -1.22 -2.57
CA ARG A 196 1.78 -2.14 -1.47
C ARG A 196 3.19 -1.90 -0.92
N HIS A 197 4.13 -1.60 -1.82
CA HIS A 197 5.53 -1.36 -1.49
C HIS A 197 6.05 -0.14 -2.26
N THR A 198 7.15 0.44 -1.78
CA THR A 198 7.86 1.54 -2.44
C THR A 198 9.06 1.04 -3.23
N LEU A 199 9.52 1.83 -4.21
CA LEU A 199 10.54 1.43 -5.19
C LEU A 199 11.83 0.87 -4.55
N SER A 200 12.41 1.58 -3.57
CA SER A 200 13.66 1.14 -2.96
C SER A 200 13.89 1.78 -1.61
N HIS A 201 14.68 1.10 -0.78
CA HIS A 201 15.25 1.64 0.45
C HIS A 201 16.56 2.42 0.18
N GLU A 202 17.08 2.39 -1.04
CA GLU A 202 18.34 3.02 -1.44
C GLU A 202 18.17 4.46 -1.92
N HIS A 203 16.95 4.84 -2.29
CA HIS A 203 16.64 6.10 -2.98
C HIS A 203 15.65 6.96 -2.21
N THR A 204 15.31 8.11 -2.78
CA THR A 204 14.24 8.98 -2.26
C THR A 204 12.97 8.16 -2.06
N PRO A 205 12.34 8.21 -0.88
CA PRO A 205 11.11 7.48 -0.62
C PRO A 205 10.03 7.82 -1.64
N SER A 206 9.25 6.82 -2.04
CA SER A 206 8.21 7.03 -3.04
C SER A 206 7.16 8.03 -2.58
N ILE A 207 6.76 8.01 -1.31
CA ILE A 207 5.96 9.09 -0.72
C ILE A 207 6.88 10.04 0.04
N ASN A 208 6.92 11.31 -0.39
CA ASN A 208 7.85 12.30 0.17
C ASN A 208 7.18 13.34 1.07
N ALA A 209 5.97 13.76 0.71
CA ALA A 209 5.14 14.70 1.45
C ALA A 209 3.69 14.20 1.46
N LEU A 210 2.99 14.42 2.57
CA LEU A 210 1.56 14.13 2.73
C LEU A 210 0.98 15.18 3.69
N VAL A 211 -0.15 15.77 3.29
CA VAL A 211 -0.92 16.81 4.00
C VAL A 211 -2.42 16.49 3.93
N SER A 212 -3.25 17.12 4.76
CA SER A 212 -4.71 16.98 4.71
C SER A 212 -5.43 18.33 4.64
N ALA A 213 -6.61 18.33 4.01
CA ALA A 213 -7.58 19.42 4.10
C ALA A 213 -8.97 18.90 3.69
N GLY A 214 -10.03 19.40 4.34
CA GLY A 214 -11.41 19.14 3.89
C GLY A 214 -11.81 17.66 3.83
N GLY A 215 -11.33 16.82 4.76
CA GLY A 215 -11.60 15.37 4.75
C GLY A 215 -10.86 14.59 3.64
N ARG A 216 -9.81 15.18 3.06
CA ARG A 216 -8.98 14.56 2.01
C ARG A 216 -7.52 14.57 2.42
N ILE A 217 -6.76 13.61 1.91
CA ILE A 217 -5.30 13.60 2.01
C ILE A 217 -4.67 13.80 0.64
N PHE A 218 -3.58 14.57 0.60
CA PHE A 218 -2.83 14.89 -0.61
C PHE A 218 -1.38 14.52 -0.40
N TYR A 219 -0.79 13.82 -1.37
CA TYR A 219 0.60 13.39 -1.26
C TYR A 219 1.28 13.27 -2.61
N THR A 220 2.61 13.36 -2.56
CA THR A 220 3.46 13.22 -3.74
C THR A 220 4.03 11.81 -3.75
N ALA A 221 3.82 11.09 -4.86
CA ALA A 221 4.12 9.67 -4.96
C ALA A 221 4.90 9.32 -6.23
N ASP A 222 6.02 8.63 -6.09
CA ASP A 222 6.65 7.87 -7.18
C ASP A 222 5.91 6.53 -7.36
N GLN A 223 5.28 6.38 -8.52
CA GLN A 223 4.52 5.17 -8.90
C GLN A 223 5.23 4.38 -10.01
N ALA A 224 6.54 4.50 -10.16
CA ALA A 224 7.31 3.61 -11.02
C ALA A 224 7.17 2.14 -10.58
N ARG A 225 7.25 1.20 -11.53
CA ARG A 225 7.20 -0.24 -11.22
C ARG A 225 8.39 -0.62 -10.33
N ILE A 226 8.10 -1.26 -9.20
CA ILE A 226 9.08 -1.57 -8.16
C ILE A 226 9.96 -2.80 -8.48
N SER A 227 9.64 -3.55 -9.53
CA SER A 227 10.37 -4.75 -9.92
C SER A 227 11.83 -4.48 -10.32
N PHE A 228 12.18 -3.22 -10.62
CA PHE A 228 13.54 -2.81 -10.96
C PHE A 228 13.85 -1.36 -10.57
N VAL A 229 14.90 -1.16 -9.79
CA VAL A 229 15.25 0.13 -9.16
C VAL A 229 15.85 1.14 -10.14
N ARG A 230 16.37 0.72 -11.31
CA ARG A 230 16.87 1.68 -12.34
C ARG A 230 15.77 2.35 -13.17
N ARG A 231 14.48 2.06 -12.89
CA ARG A 231 13.40 2.69 -13.65
C ARG A 231 13.29 4.17 -13.25
N PRO A 232 13.15 5.09 -14.22
CA PRO A 232 12.86 6.48 -13.92
C PRO A 232 11.57 6.61 -13.09
N PRO A 233 11.52 7.52 -12.11
CA PRO A 233 10.38 7.70 -11.25
C PRO A 233 9.19 8.23 -12.06
N LYS A 234 7.99 7.87 -11.63
CA LYS A 234 6.74 8.41 -12.18
C LYS A 234 6.01 9.17 -11.09
N TRP A 235 6.36 10.45 -10.94
CA TRP A 235 5.82 11.30 -9.89
C TRP A 235 4.38 11.72 -10.17
N HIS A 236 3.54 11.60 -9.15
CA HIS A 236 2.14 12.01 -9.17
C HIS A 236 1.81 12.80 -7.91
N LEU A 237 0.93 13.79 -8.05
CA LEU A 237 0.16 14.35 -6.94
C LEU A 237 -1.11 13.51 -6.85
N VAL A 238 -1.39 12.98 -5.66
CA VAL A 238 -2.50 12.05 -5.45
C VAL A 238 -3.41 12.60 -4.37
N ALA A 239 -4.72 12.56 -4.62
CA ALA A 239 -5.75 12.85 -3.63
C ALA A 239 -6.57 11.61 -3.30
N ARG A 240 -6.81 11.39 -2.01
CA ARG A 240 -7.71 10.34 -1.50
C ARG A 240 -8.66 10.94 -0.48
N ASP A 241 -9.82 10.30 -0.36
CA ASP A 241 -10.65 10.49 0.83
C ASP A 241 -9.86 10.05 2.09
N ALA A 242 -9.91 10.87 3.13
CA ALA A 242 -9.13 10.63 4.35
C ALA A 242 -9.66 9.44 5.16
N TYR A 243 -10.96 9.19 5.13
CA TYR A 243 -11.62 8.24 6.04
C TYR A 243 -11.89 6.87 5.42
N ASN A 244 -11.88 6.76 4.08
CA ASN A 244 -12.00 5.49 3.36
C ASN A 244 -10.93 5.26 2.28
N GLY A 245 -9.99 6.19 2.09
CA GLY A 245 -8.84 5.96 1.21
C GLY A 245 -9.18 5.79 -0.28
N ILE A 246 -10.43 6.01 -0.71
CA ILE A 246 -10.81 5.94 -2.13
C ILE A 246 -10.01 6.98 -2.92
N LEU A 247 -9.50 6.58 -4.09
CA LEU A 247 -8.76 7.47 -4.98
C LEU A 247 -9.73 8.48 -5.58
N LEU A 248 -9.52 9.77 -5.31
CA LEU A 248 -10.37 10.82 -5.87
C LEU A 248 -9.84 11.28 -7.23
N TRP A 249 -8.54 11.55 -7.29
CA TRP A 249 -7.83 11.89 -8.53
C TRP A 249 -6.32 11.70 -8.34
N LYS A 250 -5.61 11.59 -9.47
CA LYS A 250 -4.14 11.60 -9.51
C LYS A 250 -3.67 12.40 -10.71
N ARG A 251 -2.60 13.18 -10.54
CA ARG A 251 -2.05 14.05 -11.57
C ARG A 251 -0.55 13.78 -11.75
N PRO A 252 -0.07 13.35 -12.92
CA PRO A 252 1.37 13.22 -13.17
C PRO A 252 2.03 14.60 -13.23
N PHE A 253 3.30 14.69 -12.85
CA PHE A 253 4.08 15.91 -13.04
C PHE A 253 5.56 15.63 -13.30
N SER A 254 6.29 16.65 -13.77
CA SER A 254 7.68 16.54 -14.21
C SER A 254 8.60 16.01 -13.10
N PRO A 255 9.64 15.21 -13.43
CA PRO A 255 10.50 14.61 -12.41
C PRO A 255 11.06 15.62 -11.40
N TRP A 256 10.92 15.29 -10.11
CA TRP A 256 11.24 16.20 -9.01
C TRP A 256 12.72 16.19 -8.60
N PHE A 257 13.44 15.09 -8.80
CA PHE A 257 14.86 14.99 -8.45
C PHE A 257 15.49 13.82 -9.21
N PRO A 258 16.80 13.84 -9.55
CA PRO A 258 17.47 12.64 -10.04
C PRO A 258 17.29 11.51 -9.01
N HIS A 259 16.63 10.44 -9.43
CA HIS A 259 16.13 9.39 -8.53
C HIS A 259 17.23 8.52 -7.91
N ILE A 260 18.45 8.56 -8.46
CA ILE A 260 19.58 7.73 -8.02
C ILE A 260 20.39 8.49 -6.97
N VAL A 261 19.70 9.02 -5.96
CA VAL A 261 20.34 9.69 -4.84
C VAL A 261 20.22 8.80 -3.63
N ASN A 262 21.36 8.48 -3.03
CA ASN A 262 21.42 7.71 -1.79
C ASN A 262 20.44 8.30 -0.76
N TRP A 263 19.65 7.44 -0.14
CA TRP A 263 18.55 7.76 0.79
C TRP A 263 18.88 8.88 1.82
N GLY A 264 20.12 8.99 2.29
CA GLY A 264 20.53 10.05 3.23
C GLY A 264 20.47 11.48 2.67
N ALA A 265 20.42 11.65 1.35
CA ALA A 265 20.92 12.85 0.69
C ALA A 265 19.86 13.59 -0.17
N ALA A 266 18.58 13.24 -0.02
CA ALA A 266 17.46 14.01 -0.57
C ALA A 266 17.38 15.41 0.08
N PRO A 267 17.10 16.49 -0.69
CA PRO A 267 16.93 17.84 -0.13
C PRO A 267 15.78 17.90 0.87
N ARG A 268 15.98 18.60 2.00
CA ARG A 268 14.96 18.75 3.06
C ARG A 268 13.76 19.61 2.62
N GLN A 269 13.97 20.46 1.62
CA GLN A 269 12.98 21.38 1.07
C GLN A 269 11.90 20.67 0.26
N LEU A 270 12.13 19.44 -0.22
CA LEU A 270 11.16 18.72 -1.06
C LEU A 270 9.80 18.56 -0.36
N GLN A 271 9.81 18.33 0.94
CA GLN A 271 8.59 18.13 1.71
C GLN A 271 7.82 19.45 1.95
N ARG A 272 8.50 20.60 1.83
CA ARG A 272 7.95 21.95 2.12
C ARG A 272 7.27 22.63 0.94
N ARG A 273 7.08 21.87 -0.14
CA ARG A 273 6.53 22.34 -1.41
C ARG A 273 5.09 21.85 -1.64
N LEU A 274 4.44 21.35 -0.59
CA LEU A 274 3.06 20.88 -0.61
C LEU A 274 2.37 21.36 0.68
N ILE A 275 1.30 22.14 0.53
CA ILE A 275 0.39 22.53 1.60
C ILE A 275 -1.07 22.45 1.10
N ALA A 276 -2.05 22.38 1.99
CA ALA A 276 -3.47 22.28 1.62
C ALA A 276 -4.34 23.07 2.60
N VAL A 277 -5.15 23.99 2.09
CA VAL A 277 -5.98 24.89 2.90
C VAL A 277 -7.35 25.02 2.24
N GLY A 278 -8.42 24.76 3.00
CA GLY A 278 -9.79 24.69 2.49
C GLY A 278 -9.90 23.79 1.25
N ASN A 279 -10.34 24.37 0.14
CA ASN A 279 -10.53 23.67 -1.14
C ASN A 279 -9.33 23.80 -2.11
N ARG A 280 -8.14 24.21 -1.62
CA ARG A 280 -6.95 24.39 -2.47
C ARG A 280 -5.75 23.61 -1.97
N VAL A 281 -5.00 23.05 -2.91
CA VAL A 281 -3.69 22.43 -2.70
C VAL A 281 -2.64 23.27 -3.41
N TYR A 282 -1.65 23.77 -2.67
CA TYR A 282 -0.54 24.53 -3.25
C TYR A 282 0.68 23.61 -3.39
N VAL A 283 1.20 23.50 -4.62
CA VAL A 283 2.28 22.57 -4.93
C VAL A 283 3.15 23.03 -6.11
N THR A 284 4.43 22.70 -6.09
CA THR A 284 5.29 22.80 -7.28
C THR A 284 5.25 21.49 -8.07
N LEU A 285 4.78 21.53 -9.33
CA LEU A 285 4.63 20.35 -10.20
C LEU A 285 5.94 20.02 -10.96
N GLY A 286 7.06 20.04 -10.23
CA GLY A 286 8.41 19.82 -10.73
C GLY A 286 9.43 20.58 -9.88
N LEU A 287 10.72 20.20 -9.96
CA LEU A 287 11.77 20.81 -9.13
C LEU A 287 11.91 22.32 -9.35
N HIS A 288 11.84 22.73 -10.61
CA HIS A 288 12.02 24.11 -11.05
C HIS A 288 10.71 24.77 -11.51
N ALA A 289 9.58 24.05 -11.39
CA ALA A 289 8.28 24.56 -11.76
C ALA A 289 7.85 25.73 -10.83
N PRO A 290 7.03 26.66 -11.34
CA PRO A 290 6.36 27.63 -10.47
C PRO A 290 5.39 26.94 -9.51
N LEU A 291 5.01 27.65 -8.45
CA LEU A 291 3.92 27.23 -7.57
C LEU A 291 2.61 27.19 -8.35
N SER A 292 1.79 26.18 -8.09
CA SER A 292 0.43 26.04 -8.61
C SER A 292 -0.55 25.88 -7.46
N ALA A 293 -1.72 26.52 -7.58
CA ALA A 293 -2.91 26.21 -6.79
C ALA A 293 -3.77 25.22 -7.58
N VAL A 294 -4.11 24.11 -6.96
CA VAL A 294 -4.89 23.01 -7.53
C VAL A 294 -6.17 22.85 -6.72
N ASP A 295 -7.30 22.60 -7.39
CA ASP A 295 -8.56 22.32 -6.73
C ASP A 295 -8.48 20.99 -5.97
N ALA A 296 -8.85 21.02 -4.69
CA ALA A 296 -8.73 19.88 -3.79
C ALA A 296 -9.66 18.71 -4.18
N ALA A 297 -10.80 19.00 -4.80
CA ALA A 297 -11.81 17.99 -5.13
C ALA A 297 -11.59 17.33 -6.50
N THR A 298 -11.07 18.08 -7.47
CA THR A 298 -10.98 17.67 -8.88
C THR A 298 -9.54 17.49 -9.39
N GLY A 299 -8.55 18.13 -8.76
CA GLY A 299 -7.16 18.12 -9.24
C GLY A 299 -6.88 19.09 -10.38
N GLU A 300 -7.86 19.92 -10.77
CA GLU A 300 -7.72 20.94 -11.81
C GLU A 300 -6.81 22.09 -11.35
N THR A 301 -6.05 22.66 -12.28
CA THR A 301 -5.22 23.84 -11.95
C THR A 301 -6.11 25.06 -11.87
N LEU A 302 -6.23 25.63 -10.68
CA LEU A 302 -6.94 26.89 -10.47
C LEU A 302 -6.07 28.08 -10.84
N LYS A 303 -4.77 28.02 -10.53
CA LYS A 303 -3.83 29.11 -10.78
C LYS A 303 -2.38 28.64 -10.84
N VAL A 304 -1.57 29.31 -11.66
CA VAL A 304 -0.10 29.22 -11.67
C VAL A 304 0.48 30.58 -11.29
N TYR A 305 1.45 30.60 -10.38
CA TYR A 305 2.14 31.81 -9.93
C TYR A 305 3.46 31.96 -10.72
N GLU A 306 3.41 32.50 -11.95
CA GLU A 306 4.50 32.42 -12.94
C GLU A 306 5.89 32.88 -12.45
N ASN A 307 5.95 33.89 -11.58
CA ASN A 307 7.20 34.46 -11.05
C ASN A 307 7.74 33.75 -9.80
N THR A 308 7.40 32.47 -9.61
CA THR A 308 7.78 31.68 -8.43
C THR A 308 8.56 30.41 -8.78
N ARG A 309 9.19 30.37 -9.96
CA ARG A 309 10.07 29.26 -10.36
C ARG A 309 11.16 29.03 -9.32
N GLY A 310 11.38 27.77 -8.95
CA GLY A 310 12.36 27.41 -7.93
C GLY A 310 11.90 27.62 -6.49
N THR A 311 10.59 27.73 -6.25
CA THR A 311 10.00 27.73 -4.89
C THR A 311 10.52 26.54 -4.08
N GLU A 312 11.20 26.80 -2.97
CA GLU A 312 11.76 25.80 -2.05
C GLU A 312 10.87 25.54 -0.83
N GLU A 313 10.05 26.51 -0.44
CA GLU A 313 9.21 26.48 0.76
C GLU A 313 7.93 27.29 0.52
N VAL A 314 6.79 26.78 0.99
CA VAL A 314 5.47 27.41 0.87
C VAL A 314 4.81 27.46 2.24
N VAL A 315 4.30 28.63 2.60
CA VAL A 315 3.48 28.89 3.78
C VAL A 315 2.24 29.67 3.35
N TYR A 316 1.07 29.32 3.88
CA TYR A 316 -0.14 30.10 3.76
C TYR A 316 -0.50 30.70 5.12
N HIS A 317 -0.79 32.00 5.18
CA HIS A 317 -1.25 32.65 6.41
C HIS A 317 -2.15 33.83 6.08
N LYS A 318 -3.36 33.86 6.63
CA LYS A 318 -4.35 34.96 6.46
C LYS A 318 -4.53 35.44 5.00
N GLY A 319 -4.66 34.50 4.05
CA GLY A 319 -4.84 34.84 2.63
C GLY A 319 -3.55 35.24 1.89
N ILE A 320 -2.38 35.11 2.51
CA ILE A 320 -1.07 35.44 1.95
C ILE A 320 -0.24 34.16 1.81
N LEU A 321 0.36 33.98 0.64
CA LEU A 321 1.38 32.95 0.38
C LEU A 321 2.77 33.54 0.63
N LEU A 322 3.50 32.96 1.56
CA LEU A 322 4.89 33.28 1.85
C LEU A 322 5.79 32.20 1.24
N LEU A 323 6.74 32.62 0.40
CA LEU A 323 7.56 31.71 -0.40
C LEU A 323 9.04 31.98 -0.18
N THR A 324 9.83 30.92 0.02
CA THR A 324 11.27 30.98 -0.24
C THR A 324 11.49 30.53 -1.68
N VAL A 325 12.08 31.38 -2.52
CA VAL A 325 12.29 31.10 -3.95
C VAL A 325 13.78 31.18 -4.27
N ARG A 326 14.30 30.14 -4.94
CA ARG A 326 15.66 30.13 -5.47
C ARG A 326 15.64 30.53 -6.95
N SER A 327 16.61 31.34 -7.36
CA SER A 327 16.80 31.69 -8.78
C SER A 327 17.08 30.44 -9.62
N VAL A 328 16.38 30.30 -10.74
CA VAL A 328 16.53 29.19 -11.70
C VAL A 328 16.65 29.76 -13.10
N THR A 329 17.75 29.44 -13.80
CA THR A 329 17.98 29.83 -15.19
C THR A 329 17.49 28.76 -16.17
N ASN A 330 17.34 29.14 -17.45
CA ASN A 330 16.93 28.19 -18.50
C ASN A 330 18.00 27.10 -18.74
N GLU A 331 19.28 27.44 -18.65
CA GLU A 331 20.39 26.48 -18.70
C GLU A 331 20.24 25.45 -17.59
N ARG A 332 19.73 25.88 -16.42
CA ARG A 332 19.58 25.00 -15.29
C ARG A 332 18.44 24.01 -15.44
N VAL A 333 17.34 24.45 -16.04
CA VAL A 333 16.25 23.56 -16.49
C VAL A 333 16.78 22.55 -17.50
N ALA A 334 17.48 23.01 -18.54
CA ALA A 334 18.02 22.13 -19.59
C ALA A 334 19.02 21.09 -19.06
N GLU A 335 19.85 21.46 -18.08
CA GLU A 335 20.77 20.48 -17.48
C GLU A 335 20.02 19.46 -16.60
N LEU A 336 18.85 19.77 -16.00
CA LEU A 336 18.04 18.75 -15.33
C LEU A 336 17.49 17.71 -16.33
N ASP A 337 17.13 18.13 -17.53
CA ASP A 337 16.70 17.22 -18.61
C ASP A 337 17.84 16.30 -19.06
N LYS A 338 19.09 16.80 -19.10
CA LYS A 338 20.27 15.96 -19.37
C LYS A 338 20.44 14.85 -18.34
N TRP A 339 20.16 15.10 -17.06
CA TRP A 339 20.17 14.06 -16.03
C TRP A 339 19.10 13.00 -16.24
N ALA A 340 17.90 13.41 -16.68
CA ALA A 340 16.82 12.48 -17.03
C ALA A 340 17.20 11.59 -18.23
N GLN A 341 17.95 12.13 -19.20
CA GLN A 341 18.49 11.36 -20.33
C GLN A 341 19.62 10.41 -19.90
N LEU A 342 20.57 10.87 -19.07
CA LEU A 342 21.64 10.04 -18.53
C LEU A 342 21.10 8.84 -17.75
N ALA A 343 20.03 9.02 -16.99
CA ALA A 343 19.39 7.95 -16.23
C ALA A 343 18.58 6.95 -17.08
N GLN A 344 18.55 7.11 -18.41
CA GLN A 344 17.95 6.14 -19.34
C GLN A 344 19.01 5.31 -20.08
N GLN A 345 20.29 5.66 -19.95
CA GLN A 345 21.37 4.96 -20.63
C GLN A 345 21.64 3.58 -20.02
N LYS A 346 21.98 2.60 -20.87
CA LYS A 346 22.32 1.23 -20.44
C LYS A 346 23.48 1.21 -19.43
N HIS A 347 24.51 2.04 -19.68
CA HIS A 347 25.69 2.21 -18.84
C HIS A 347 25.76 3.67 -18.38
N SER A 348 24.94 4.02 -17.38
CA SER A 348 24.93 5.39 -16.83
C SER A 348 25.97 5.55 -15.71
N PRO A 349 26.71 6.67 -15.66
CA PRO A 349 27.55 7.02 -14.51
C PRO A 349 26.73 7.32 -13.26
N LEU A 350 25.40 7.36 -13.35
CA LEU A 350 24.54 7.55 -12.19
C LEU A 350 24.34 6.25 -11.38
N TYR A 351 24.65 5.08 -11.93
CA TYR A 351 24.38 3.79 -11.28
C TYR A 351 25.55 3.21 -10.46
N ALA A 352 26.77 3.74 -10.63
CA ALA A 352 27.92 3.35 -9.81
C ALA A 352 28.17 4.42 -8.75
N ARG A 353 28.42 3.99 -7.50
CA ARG A 353 28.54 4.91 -6.36
C ARG A 353 29.70 5.88 -6.54
N GLU A 354 30.79 5.39 -7.11
CA GLU A 354 32.06 6.08 -7.36
C GLU A 354 31.89 7.25 -8.33
N THR A 355 31.00 7.10 -9.32
CA THR A 355 30.74 8.12 -10.36
C THR A 355 29.52 8.98 -10.06
N ALA A 356 28.50 8.44 -9.39
CA ALA A 356 27.28 9.18 -9.03
C ALA A 356 27.53 10.23 -7.93
N GLN A 357 28.33 9.90 -6.91
CA GLN A 357 28.53 10.77 -5.75
C GLN A 357 29.20 12.12 -6.11
N PRO A 358 30.27 12.17 -6.94
CA PRO A 358 30.84 13.43 -7.40
C PRO A 358 29.85 14.29 -8.21
N LEU A 359 29.07 13.69 -9.11
CA LEU A 359 28.07 14.40 -9.92
C LEU A 359 26.99 15.04 -9.03
N LEU A 360 26.51 14.30 -8.03
CA LEU A 360 25.53 14.79 -7.05
C LEU A 360 26.09 15.92 -6.18
N ASN A 361 27.36 15.82 -5.77
CA ASN A 361 28.02 16.87 -5.00
C ASN A 361 28.14 18.15 -5.82
N ARG A 362 28.50 18.05 -7.11
CA ARG A 362 28.56 19.19 -8.03
C ARG A 362 27.19 19.83 -8.22
N PHE A 363 26.15 19.04 -8.51
CA PHE A 363 24.77 19.53 -8.63
C PHE A 363 24.36 20.31 -7.38
N ARG A 364 24.50 19.72 -6.19
CA ARG A 364 24.15 20.39 -4.92
C ARG A 364 24.95 21.66 -4.67
N SER A 365 26.24 21.66 -4.98
CA SER A 365 27.09 22.85 -4.81
C SER A 365 26.58 24.02 -5.64
N ILE A 366 26.16 23.77 -6.89
CA ILE A 366 25.57 24.78 -7.78
C ILE A 366 24.23 25.26 -7.21
N GLU A 367 23.32 24.33 -6.89
CA GLU A 367 22.00 24.66 -6.33
C GLU A 367 22.10 25.47 -5.02
N ASN A 368 23.09 25.19 -4.16
CA ASN A 368 23.27 25.89 -2.90
C ASN A 368 23.79 27.33 -3.07
N LYS A 369 24.57 27.60 -4.12
CA LYS A 369 25.14 28.92 -4.43
C LYS A 369 24.15 29.88 -5.11
N ALA A 370 23.04 29.36 -5.64
CA ALA A 370 22.05 30.20 -6.31
C ALA A 370 21.42 31.21 -5.34
N ALA A 371 21.18 32.42 -5.83
CA ALA A 371 20.52 33.48 -5.08
C ALA A 371 19.11 33.05 -4.65
N ARG A 372 18.69 33.50 -3.47
CA ARG A 372 17.35 33.25 -2.92
C ARG A 372 16.63 34.57 -2.68
N ALA A 373 15.31 34.51 -2.60
CA ALA A 373 14.43 35.59 -2.20
C ALA A 373 13.31 35.06 -1.30
N VAL A 374 12.73 35.94 -0.48
CA VAL A 374 11.49 35.68 0.26
C VAL A 374 10.39 36.56 -0.34
N LEU A 375 9.25 35.97 -0.70
CA LEU A 375 8.12 36.65 -1.35
C LEU A 375 6.86 36.54 -0.48
N ALA A 376 6.03 37.58 -0.49
CA ALA A 376 4.64 37.51 -0.07
C ALA A 376 3.71 37.79 -1.24
N LEU A 377 2.77 36.89 -1.50
CA LEU A 377 1.77 37.02 -2.56
C LEU A 377 0.37 36.97 -1.95
N ASN A 378 -0.57 37.76 -2.46
CA ASN A 378 -1.98 37.51 -2.18
C ASN A 378 -2.38 36.17 -2.82
N ALA A 379 -2.97 35.27 -2.03
CA ALA A 379 -3.22 33.89 -2.45
C ALA A 379 -4.24 33.80 -3.61
N ASP A 380 -5.27 34.64 -3.64
CA ASP A 380 -6.31 34.59 -4.68
C ASP A 380 -5.86 35.25 -5.99
N THR A 381 -5.34 36.47 -5.88
CA THR A 381 -4.96 37.29 -7.04
C THR A 381 -3.58 36.93 -7.58
N GLY A 382 -2.69 36.39 -6.74
CA GLY A 382 -1.27 36.17 -7.08
C GLY A 382 -0.44 37.45 -7.11
N ARG A 383 -1.03 38.60 -6.73
CA ARG A 383 -0.32 39.88 -6.67
C ARG A 383 0.81 39.83 -5.66
N LEU A 384 2.00 40.25 -6.06
CA LEU A 384 3.14 40.46 -5.17
C LEU A 384 2.83 41.59 -4.19
N LEU A 385 2.95 41.30 -2.90
CA LEU A 385 2.79 42.27 -1.82
C LEU A 385 4.15 42.88 -1.47
N TRP A 386 5.16 42.04 -1.25
CA TRP A 386 6.54 42.46 -0.99
C TRP A 386 7.54 41.34 -1.32
N LYS A 387 8.81 41.73 -1.48
CA LYS A 387 9.94 40.84 -1.81
C LYS A 387 11.18 41.25 -1.02
N LYS A 388 11.92 40.28 -0.49
CA LYS A 388 13.25 40.43 0.13
C LYS A 388 14.29 39.70 -0.70
N GLU A 389 15.37 40.38 -1.07
CA GLU A 389 16.46 39.83 -1.88
C GLU A 389 17.82 40.47 -1.55
N GLY A 390 18.89 39.96 -2.14
CA GLY A 390 20.24 40.49 -1.91
C GLY A 390 20.68 40.40 -0.45
N LYS A 391 21.05 41.54 0.16
CA LYS A 391 21.55 41.63 1.54
C LYS A 391 20.52 41.18 2.58
N ASP A 392 19.22 41.35 2.31
CA ASP A 392 18.13 40.99 3.22
C ASP A 392 17.99 39.49 3.46
N VAL A 393 18.57 38.68 2.57
CA VAL A 393 18.48 37.20 2.57
C VAL A 393 19.85 36.56 2.34
N THR A 394 20.93 37.32 2.48
CA THR A 394 22.29 36.77 2.37
C THR A 394 22.54 35.75 3.47
N GLY A 395 22.89 34.52 3.08
CA GLY A 395 23.01 33.41 4.04
C GLY A 395 21.68 32.92 4.60
N LEU A 396 20.55 33.19 3.91
CA LEU A 396 19.23 32.63 4.24
C LEU A 396 19.36 31.14 4.51
N ARG A 397 18.91 30.71 5.69
CA ARG A 397 18.79 29.30 6.05
C ARG A 397 17.44 28.82 5.55
N PRO A 398 17.39 27.99 4.49
CA PRO A 398 16.14 27.39 4.04
C PRO A 398 15.54 26.58 5.19
N VAL A 399 14.22 26.33 5.17
CA VAL A 399 13.48 25.57 6.20
C VAL A 399 13.15 26.33 7.49
N THR A 400 13.26 27.67 7.48
CA THR A 400 13.01 28.53 8.65
C THR A 400 11.83 29.49 8.50
N LEU A 401 11.21 29.57 7.31
CA LEU A 401 10.10 30.49 7.05
C LEU A 401 8.84 30.05 7.81
N CYS A 402 8.25 30.95 8.59
CA CYS A 402 6.99 30.73 9.31
C CYS A 402 6.27 32.06 9.58
N ALA A 403 4.97 32.00 9.89
CA ALA A 403 4.17 33.18 10.19
C ALA A 403 3.15 32.92 11.30
N ILE A 404 2.97 33.90 12.18
CA ILE A 404 1.96 33.90 13.25
C ILE A 404 1.45 35.34 13.44
N GLY A 405 0.18 35.51 13.81
CA GLY A 405 -0.37 36.85 14.03
C GLY A 405 -0.26 37.73 12.77
N GLU A 406 0.37 38.89 12.89
CA GLU A 406 0.72 39.80 11.77
C GLU A 406 2.24 39.80 11.49
N GLN A 407 2.96 38.75 11.91
CA GLN A 407 4.42 38.68 11.85
C GLN A 407 4.92 37.48 11.02
N VAL A 408 6.06 37.66 10.37
CA VAL A 408 6.76 36.66 9.56
C VAL A 408 8.20 36.52 10.04
N PHE A 409 8.65 35.28 10.18
CA PHE A 409 9.99 34.97 10.68
C PHE A 409 10.77 34.11 9.69
N TYR A 410 12.07 34.41 9.57
CA TYR A 410 13.05 33.54 8.92
C TYR A 410 14.44 33.78 9.51
N GLN A 411 15.41 32.91 9.21
CA GLN A 411 16.78 33.09 9.68
C GLN A 411 17.76 33.28 8.52
N LYS A 412 18.60 34.32 8.60
CA LYS A 412 19.74 34.56 7.70
C LYS A 412 21.03 34.54 8.51
N GLY A 413 22.05 33.80 8.08
CA GLY A 413 23.31 33.72 8.83
C GLY A 413 23.09 33.26 10.28
N LYS A 414 23.28 34.14 11.27
CA LYS A 414 22.93 33.91 12.69
C LYS A 414 21.66 34.66 13.11
N ASP A 415 21.19 35.60 12.31
CA ASP A 415 20.13 36.54 12.67
C ASP A 415 18.75 35.96 12.34
N VAL A 416 17.89 35.95 13.35
CA VAL A 416 16.46 35.71 13.20
C VAL A 416 15.82 37.06 12.90
N VAL A 417 15.08 37.13 11.80
CA VAL A 417 14.46 38.36 11.30
C VAL A 417 12.95 38.25 11.50
N CYS A 418 12.33 39.32 12.01
CA CYS A 418 10.90 39.48 12.09
C CYS A 418 10.43 40.60 11.14
N LEU A 419 9.44 40.28 10.30
CA LEU A 419 8.82 41.23 9.38
C LEU A 419 7.33 41.37 9.69
N ASP A 420 6.79 42.55 9.38
CA ASP A 420 5.35 42.73 9.26
C ASP A 420 4.81 41.92 8.05
N LEU A 421 3.74 41.15 8.28
CA LEU A 421 3.17 40.22 7.30
C LEU A 421 2.71 40.91 6.01
N ARG A 422 2.13 42.10 6.09
CA ARG A 422 1.47 42.77 4.97
C ARG A 422 2.41 43.66 4.18
N THR A 423 3.33 44.32 4.87
CA THR A 423 4.22 45.34 4.30
C THR A 423 5.64 44.81 4.05
N GLY A 424 6.05 43.74 4.74
CA GLY A 424 7.42 43.22 4.69
C GLY A 424 8.44 44.15 5.34
N ARG A 425 7.99 45.13 6.13
CA ARG A 425 8.89 46.01 6.90
C ARG A 425 9.54 45.20 8.02
N GLU A 426 10.86 45.33 8.15
CA GLU A 426 11.58 44.71 9.26
C GLU A 426 11.18 45.38 10.58
N GLN A 427 10.77 44.57 11.55
CA GLN A 427 10.43 45.00 12.90
C GLN A 427 11.65 44.87 13.81
N TRP A 428 12.37 43.75 13.72
CA TRP A 428 13.62 43.52 14.44
C TRP A 428 14.44 42.40 13.76
N SER A 429 15.72 42.36 14.07
CA SER A 429 16.66 41.32 13.66
C SER A 429 17.62 41.01 14.81
N GLU A 430 17.64 39.76 15.29
CA GLU A 430 18.39 39.37 16.48
C GLU A 430 19.20 38.10 16.29
N SER A 431 20.44 38.13 16.76
CA SER A 431 21.41 37.04 16.58
C SER A 431 21.11 35.89 17.55
N SER A 432 20.91 34.67 17.04
CA SER A 432 20.59 33.51 17.87
C SER A 432 21.09 32.19 17.29
N VAL A 433 20.97 31.13 18.10
CA VAL A 433 21.11 29.75 17.63
C VAL A 433 20.00 29.43 16.60
N PRO A 434 20.02 28.28 15.89
CA PRO A 434 19.06 28.02 14.82
C PRO A 434 17.59 28.17 15.24
N LEU A 435 16.81 28.96 14.48
CA LEU A 435 15.36 29.07 14.64
C LEU A 435 14.70 27.69 14.45
N ARG A 436 13.83 27.30 15.39
CA ARG A 436 13.14 26.01 15.35
C ARG A 436 11.62 26.13 15.26
N VAL A 437 11.02 26.96 16.10
CA VAL A 437 9.56 27.07 16.30
C VAL A 437 9.20 28.51 16.63
N VAL A 438 8.02 28.96 16.18
CA VAL A 438 7.40 30.20 16.66
C VAL A 438 6.00 29.86 17.17
N CYS A 439 5.69 30.22 18.42
CA CYS A 439 4.41 29.93 19.06
C CYS A 439 4.06 31.07 20.00
N ASP A 440 2.80 31.49 19.97
CA ASP A 440 2.27 32.59 20.77
C ASP A 440 3.14 33.86 20.68
N ASP A 441 3.65 34.33 21.81
CA ASP A 441 4.52 35.51 21.97
C ASP A 441 6.02 35.19 21.84
N ARG A 442 6.39 33.98 21.37
CA ARG A 442 7.76 33.44 21.49
C ARG A 442 8.34 32.87 20.21
N VAL A 443 9.62 33.13 20.04
CA VAL A 443 10.48 32.56 19.00
C VAL A 443 11.50 31.63 19.68
N ILE A 444 11.40 30.33 19.42
CA ILE A 444 12.26 29.31 20.03
C ILE A 444 13.40 28.95 19.08
N CYS A 445 14.61 29.24 19.55
CA CYS A 445 15.85 28.94 18.87
C CYS A 445 16.59 27.83 19.64
N ALA A 446 17.09 26.82 18.93
CA ALA A 446 17.84 25.73 19.57
C ALA A 446 18.89 25.10 18.66
N GLY A 447 20.09 24.89 19.22
CA GLY A 447 21.19 24.21 18.56
C GLY A 447 22.55 24.43 19.24
N GLY A 448 23.58 23.79 18.72
CA GLY A 448 24.97 23.90 19.20
C GLY A 448 25.96 23.59 18.08
N SER A 449 27.24 23.93 18.28
CA SER A 449 28.32 23.69 17.33
C SER A 449 29.33 22.68 17.89
N GLY A 450 29.46 21.51 17.26
CA GLY A 450 30.53 20.55 17.57
C GLY A 450 30.42 19.93 18.98
N LYS A 451 31.56 19.78 19.66
CA LYS A 451 31.71 19.12 20.98
C LYS A 451 31.09 19.89 22.19
N THR A 452 30.36 20.99 21.96
CA THR A 452 29.76 21.81 23.03
C THR A 452 28.28 21.46 23.26
N SER A 453 27.78 21.68 24.48
CA SER A 453 26.37 21.43 24.82
C SER A 453 25.44 22.36 24.02
N CYS A 454 24.33 21.81 23.50
CA CYS A 454 23.35 22.62 22.76
C CYS A 454 22.73 23.68 23.69
N ARG A 455 22.43 24.86 23.15
CA ARG A 455 21.66 25.91 23.85
C ARG A 455 20.23 25.99 23.31
N ILE A 456 19.34 26.40 24.20
CA ILE A 456 17.94 26.73 23.89
C ILE A 456 17.72 28.17 24.32
N THR A 457 17.16 28.98 23.43
CA THR A 457 16.92 30.40 23.64
C THR A 457 15.50 30.72 23.20
N ALA A 458 14.72 31.37 24.08
CA ALA A 458 13.44 31.95 23.72
C ALA A 458 13.59 33.46 23.58
N LEU A 459 13.17 33.98 22.43
CA LEU A 459 13.08 35.41 22.15
C LEU A 459 11.60 35.84 22.18
N SER A 460 11.34 37.10 22.50
CA SER A 460 10.04 37.74 22.31
C SER A 460 9.74 37.85 20.81
N ALA A 461 8.57 37.37 20.38
CA ALA A 461 8.12 37.53 18.99
C ALA A 461 7.92 39.01 18.62
N GLU A 462 7.48 39.83 19.58
CA GLU A 462 7.25 41.26 19.39
C GLU A 462 8.56 42.06 19.28
N THR A 463 9.52 41.80 20.17
CA THR A 463 10.69 42.69 20.35
C THR A 463 12.04 42.06 19.97
N GLY A 464 12.10 40.75 19.75
CA GLY A 464 13.35 40.01 19.52
C GLY A 464 14.21 39.81 20.78
N LYS A 465 13.89 40.49 21.90
CA LYS A 465 14.65 40.41 23.15
C LYS A 465 14.66 38.99 23.70
N THR A 466 15.83 38.56 24.22
CA THR A 466 15.94 37.26 24.89
C THR A 466 15.12 37.26 26.17
N LEU A 467 14.12 36.38 26.23
CA LEU A 467 13.30 36.16 27.42
C LEU A 467 14.01 35.21 28.39
N TRP A 468 14.60 34.14 27.86
CA TRP A 468 15.45 33.24 28.63
C TRP A 468 16.38 32.44 27.72
N SER A 469 17.46 31.93 28.31
CA SER A 469 18.29 30.92 27.66
C SER A 469 18.83 29.89 28.64
N ARG A 470 18.77 28.61 28.25
CA ARG A 470 19.13 27.45 29.09
C ARG A 470 20.00 26.46 28.31
N PRO A 471 20.87 25.71 29.00
CA PRO A 471 21.54 24.57 28.40
C PRO A 471 20.54 23.45 28.08
N SER A 472 20.78 22.77 26.96
CA SER A 472 20.08 21.54 26.60
C SER A 472 20.70 20.34 27.30
N LEU A 473 19.86 19.36 27.64
CA LEU A 473 20.33 18.03 28.06
C LEU A 473 20.77 17.17 26.86
N LEU A 474 20.52 17.66 25.63
CA LEU A 474 20.82 17.00 24.37
C LEU A 474 22.08 17.59 23.76
N THR A 475 22.92 16.75 23.16
CA THR A 475 24.05 17.22 22.34
C THR A 475 23.68 17.44 20.88
N ASP A 476 22.56 16.86 20.44
CA ASP A 476 22.02 17.06 19.09
C ASP A 476 20.49 17.12 19.16
N ILE A 477 19.94 18.33 18.96
CA ILE A 477 18.49 18.58 18.95
C ILE A 477 17.94 18.30 17.55
N ARG A 478 17.15 17.23 17.46
CA ARG A 478 16.47 16.79 16.24
C ARG A 478 15.10 17.41 16.11
N ASP A 479 14.37 17.43 17.21
CA ASP A 479 12.96 17.81 17.26
C ASP A 479 12.71 18.93 18.26
N ALA A 480 11.82 19.83 17.87
CA ALA A 480 11.30 20.92 18.68
C ALA A 480 9.88 21.21 18.20
N PHE A 481 8.93 21.20 19.12
CA PHE A 481 7.51 21.50 18.89
C PHE A 481 6.86 21.95 20.21
N VAL A 482 5.74 22.66 20.13
CA VAL A 482 4.96 23.10 21.29
C VAL A 482 3.62 22.38 21.32
N ILE A 483 3.27 21.81 22.48
CA ILE A 483 2.02 21.06 22.70
C ILE A 483 1.57 21.34 24.13
N ASN A 484 0.27 21.56 24.37
CA ASN A 484 -0.29 21.86 25.70
C ASN A 484 0.50 22.94 26.45
N GLY A 485 0.87 24.04 25.76
CA GLY A 485 1.62 25.17 26.33
C GLY A 485 3.06 24.84 26.78
N SER A 486 3.59 23.67 26.42
CA SER A 486 4.94 23.21 26.79
C SER A 486 5.84 23.06 25.57
N LEU A 487 7.12 23.45 25.72
CA LEU A 487 8.15 23.18 24.72
C LEU A 487 8.67 21.75 24.89
N TRP A 488 8.54 20.94 23.85
CA TRP A 488 9.11 19.61 23.79
C TRP A 488 10.32 19.58 22.87
N LEU A 489 11.40 18.94 23.36
CA LEU A 489 12.64 18.77 22.61
C LEU A 489 13.03 17.30 22.54
N GLY A 490 13.43 16.88 21.34
CA GLY A 490 13.83 15.51 21.04
C GLY A 490 15.25 15.44 20.47
N GLY A 491 16.05 14.47 20.90
CA GLY A 491 17.41 14.33 20.39
C GLY A 491 18.28 13.32 21.12
N PHE A 492 19.60 13.37 20.86
CA PHE A 492 20.57 12.38 21.33
C PHE A 492 21.60 12.98 22.30
N LYS A 493 22.13 12.14 23.21
CA LYS A 493 23.39 12.36 23.95
C LYS A 493 24.56 11.59 23.31
N PRO A 494 25.83 11.93 23.61
CA PRO A 494 26.98 11.14 23.21
C PRO A 494 26.98 9.79 23.96
N CYS A 495 27.43 8.72 23.29
CA CYS A 495 27.75 7.45 23.93
C CYS A 495 29.21 7.11 23.65
N GLU A 496 30.00 6.93 24.70
CA GLU A 496 31.36 6.43 24.58
C GLU A 496 31.37 5.04 23.94
N GLY A 497 32.33 4.79 23.05
CA GLY A 497 32.52 3.49 22.38
C GLY A 497 31.54 3.13 21.25
N LYS A 498 30.50 3.93 20.96
CA LYS A 498 29.55 3.66 19.85
C LYS A 498 29.80 4.53 18.62
N ARG A 499 29.44 4.04 17.42
CA ARG A 499 29.52 4.79 16.14
C ARG A 499 28.51 5.97 16.10
N GLY A 500 28.74 7.01 16.88
CA GLY A 500 28.05 8.31 16.81
C GLY A 500 26.67 8.41 17.50
N PRO A 501 26.12 9.63 17.66
CA PRO A 501 24.92 9.92 18.46
C PRO A 501 23.64 9.28 17.90
N VAL A 502 23.62 8.84 16.64
CA VAL A 502 22.46 8.19 15.98
C VAL A 502 22.13 6.81 16.61
N TRP A 503 23.05 6.26 17.40
CA TRP A 503 22.92 4.98 18.10
C TRP A 503 22.83 5.14 19.63
N GLY A 504 22.81 6.39 20.14
CA GLY A 504 22.70 6.70 21.56
C GLY A 504 21.24 6.71 22.07
N PRO A 505 21.02 6.77 23.39
CA PRO A 505 19.68 6.94 23.95
C PRO A 505 19.11 8.26 23.44
N TYR A 506 17.88 8.17 22.95
CA TYR A 506 17.11 9.35 22.55
C TYR A 506 16.28 9.82 23.75
N PHE A 507 16.13 11.12 23.89
CA PHE A 507 15.35 11.71 24.99
C PHE A 507 14.25 12.58 24.43
N ALA A 508 13.12 12.60 25.13
CA ALA A 508 12.13 13.65 25.00
C ALA A 508 12.13 14.47 26.30
N THR A 509 12.28 15.79 26.20
CA THR A 509 12.27 16.68 27.37
C THR A 509 11.16 17.70 27.25
N GLN A 510 10.28 17.75 28.25
CA GLN A 510 9.27 18.79 28.40
C GLN A 510 9.87 19.98 29.14
N ARG A 511 9.63 21.18 28.66
CA ARG A 511 10.04 22.44 29.30
C ARG A 511 8.89 23.40 29.38
N HIS A 512 8.83 24.12 30.50
CA HIS A 512 7.91 25.23 30.67
C HIS A 512 8.26 26.34 29.67
N LEU A 513 7.30 26.71 28.82
CA LEU A 513 7.55 27.61 27.69
C LEU A 513 8.03 29.01 28.14
N ALA A 514 7.49 29.52 29.25
CA ALA A 514 7.83 30.86 29.73
C ALA A 514 9.19 30.97 30.45
N THR A 515 9.71 29.87 31.03
CA THR A 515 10.88 29.92 31.94
C THR A 515 12.05 29.05 31.47
N GLY A 516 11.78 28.10 30.56
CA GLY A 516 12.73 27.09 30.10
C GLY A 516 13.05 25.99 31.12
N LYS A 517 12.38 25.99 32.29
CA LYS A 517 12.55 24.96 33.33
C LYS A 517 12.14 23.58 32.79
N VAL A 518 12.94 22.56 33.05
CA VAL A 518 12.60 21.17 32.71
C VAL A 518 11.46 20.72 33.64
N LEU A 519 10.38 20.23 33.03
CA LEU A 519 9.22 19.70 33.74
C LEU A 519 9.24 18.17 33.76
N MET A 520 9.61 17.55 32.65
CA MET A 520 9.64 16.11 32.48
C MET A 520 10.83 15.71 31.59
N HIS A 521 11.42 14.55 31.89
CA HIS A 521 12.47 13.93 31.09
C HIS A 521 12.11 12.46 30.88
N ILE A 522 11.99 12.05 29.62
CA ILE A 522 11.68 10.67 29.25
C ILE A 522 12.90 10.09 28.53
N GLU A 523 13.41 9.00 29.07
CA GLU A 523 14.44 8.16 28.47
C GLU A 523 13.81 6.80 28.11
N PRO A 524 13.19 6.66 26.93
CA PRO A 524 12.71 5.37 26.49
C PRO A 524 13.90 4.41 26.36
N GLU A 525 13.70 3.18 26.85
CA GLU A 525 14.65 2.08 26.73
C GLU A 525 15.25 2.03 25.30
N ASN A 526 16.56 1.78 25.22
CA ASN A 526 17.27 1.71 23.96
C ASN A 526 17.54 0.25 23.60
N PRO A 527 16.65 -0.42 22.85
CA PRO A 527 16.77 -1.85 22.61
C PRO A 527 17.83 -2.18 21.53
N GLY A 528 18.85 -1.34 21.31
CA GLY A 528 19.94 -1.61 20.37
C GLY A 528 19.57 -1.44 18.88
N HIS A 529 18.64 -0.54 18.57
CA HIS A 529 18.24 -0.22 17.18
C HIS A 529 18.37 1.27 16.89
N HIS A 530 18.90 1.65 15.72
CA HIS A 530 19.10 3.06 15.37
C HIS A 530 17.78 3.80 15.14
N HIS A 531 17.73 5.09 15.49
CA HIS A 531 16.58 5.95 15.18
C HIS A 531 16.30 5.96 13.67
N ARG A 532 15.05 5.76 13.24
CA ARG A 532 14.69 5.89 11.82
C ARG A 532 14.63 7.37 11.47
N CYS A 533 15.15 7.73 10.30
CA CYS A 533 15.52 9.11 9.96
C CYS A 533 14.35 10.07 9.68
N TRP A 534 13.27 10.08 10.48
CA TRP A 534 12.17 11.05 10.44
C TRP A 534 12.01 11.73 11.82
N ARG A 535 11.34 12.89 11.85
CA ARG A 535 11.15 13.72 13.04
C ARG A 535 10.00 13.21 13.90
N ASN A 536 10.14 13.24 15.22
CA ASN A 536 8.98 12.96 16.08
C ASN A 536 7.83 13.92 15.76
N LYS A 537 6.61 13.39 15.88
CA LYS A 537 5.35 14.11 15.72
C LYS A 537 4.59 14.02 17.03
N ALA A 538 3.56 14.82 17.23
CA ALA A 538 2.76 14.68 18.43
C ALA A 538 1.31 15.09 18.26
N THR A 539 0.42 14.37 18.90
CA THR A 539 -0.97 14.78 19.11
C THR A 539 -1.06 15.56 20.42
N GLU A 540 -2.25 16.01 20.80
CA GLU A 540 -2.42 16.66 22.11
C GLU A 540 -2.17 15.70 23.30
N ARG A 541 -2.17 14.38 23.07
CA ARG A 541 -1.97 13.37 24.11
C ARG A 541 -0.67 12.58 23.99
N TYR A 542 -0.12 12.41 22.79
CA TYR A 542 1.00 11.49 22.54
C TYR A 542 2.12 12.13 21.74
N ILE A 543 3.37 11.83 22.08
CA ILE A 543 4.49 11.97 21.14
C ILE A 543 4.65 10.67 20.37
N LEU A 544 4.60 10.78 19.04
CA LEU A 544 4.82 9.69 18.10
C LEU A 544 6.30 9.64 17.69
N GLY A 545 6.99 8.61 18.15
CA GLY A 545 8.41 8.33 17.92
C GLY A 545 8.70 7.52 16.66
N GLY A 546 9.92 7.66 16.13
CA GLY A 546 10.40 6.96 14.94
C GLY A 546 11.57 6.00 15.14
N ARG A 547 11.68 5.28 16.26
CA ARG A 547 12.84 4.45 16.57
C ARG A 547 12.85 3.09 15.86
N ARG A 548 11.90 2.21 16.14
CA ARG A 548 11.78 0.87 15.52
C ARG A 548 10.64 0.81 14.51
N GLY A 549 9.52 1.43 14.85
CA GLY A 549 8.34 1.61 14.02
C GLY A 549 7.70 2.96 14.35
N VAL A 550 6.52 2.91 14.98
CA VAL A 550 5.89 4.07 15.64
C VAL A 550 5.79 3.77 17.13
N GLU A 551 6.27 4.69 17.96
CA GLU A 551 6.12 4.61 19.42
C GLU A 551 5.15 5.69 19.88
N TYR A 552 4.28 5.39 20.83
CA TYR A 552 3.40 6.37 21.49
C TYR A 552 3.91 6.62 22.88
N ILE A 553 4.41 7.82 23.13
CA ILE A 553 4.78 8.29 24.46
C ILE A 553 3.58 9.06 25.01
N ASP A 554 2.89 8.51 26.01
CA ASP A 554 1.75 9.18 26.65
C ASP A 554 2.25 10.37 27.47
N LEU A 555 1.77 11.56 27.14
CA LEU A 555 2.22 12.80 27.80
C LEU A 555 1.71 12.93 29.23
N LYS A 556 0.67 12.18 29.62
CA LYS A 556 0.09 12.20 30.96
C LYS A 556 0.86 11.27 31.91
N THR A 557 1.16 10.05 31.47
CA THR A 557 1.79 9.04 32.34
C THR A 557 3.29 8.89 32.13
N GLY A 558 3.81 9.29 30.96
CA GLY A 558 5.19 9.03 30.54
C GLY A 558 5.41 7.64 29.96
N ASP A 559 4.37 6.79 29.90
CA ASP A 559 4.45 5.44 29.38
C ASP A 559 4.78 5.42 27.88
N VAL A 560 5.53 4.40 27.45
CA VAL A 560 5.90 4.19 26.05
C VAL A 560 5.26 2.93 25.51
N LEU A 561 4.29 3.09 24.61
CA LEU A 561 3.67 1.99 23.87
C LEU A 561 4.35 1.83 22.52
N TRP A 562 4.93 0.66 22.30
CA TRP A 562 5.69 0.37 21.10
C TRP A 562 4.82 -0.33 20.05
N HIS A 563 4.73 0.26 18.86
CA HIS A 563 4.04 -0.32 17.70
C HIS A 563 5.06 -0.53 16.56
N SER A 564 6.03 -1.41 16.81
CA SER A 564 7.12 -1.68 15.85
C SER A 564 6.64 -2.28 14.52
N TRP A 565 5.44 -2.87 14.51
CA TRP A 565 4.76 -3.45 13.35
C TRP A 565 4.11 -2.41 12.43
N VAL A 566 3.94 -1.16 12.89
CA VAL A 566 3.56 -0.02 12.05
C VAL A 566 4.80 0.78 11.71
N ARG A 567 5.02 1.03 10.42
CA ARG A 567 6.19 1.80 9.98
C ARG A 567 5.85 2.69 8.80
N GLY A 568 6.28 3.95 8.90
CA GLY A 568 6.26 4.89 7.79
C GLY A 568 7.50 4.83 6.91
N VAL A 569 7.45 5.53 5.77
CA VAL A 569 8.63 5.75 4.92
C VAL A 569 9.69 6.53 5.68
N CYS A 570 10.95 6.24 5.40
CA CYS A 570 12.04 7.02 5.95
C CYS A 570 11.93 8.51 5.56
N LYS A 571 12.51 9.43 6.36
CA LYS A 571 12.44 10.90 6.19
C LYS A 571 11.08 11.52 6.48
N TYR A 572 9.97 10.93 6.02
CA TYR A 572 8.63 11.43 6.29
C TYR A 572 8.02 10.83 7.56
N GLY A 573 8.08 9.50 7.72
CA GLY A 573 7.47 8.78 8.82
C GLY A 573 5.99 8.49 8.57
N VAL A 574 5.17 8.76 9.59
CA VAL A 574 3.71 8.61 9.58
C VAL A 574 3.04 9.97 9.70
N MET A 575 1.73 10.05 9.45
CA MET A 575 0.94 11.26 9.72
C MET A 575 -0.23 10.93 10.64
N PRO A 576 -0.26 11.42 11.87
CA PRO A 576 -1.48 11.43 12.68
C PRO A 576 -2.35 12.63 12.26
N CYS A 577 -3.62 12.41 11.91
CA CYS A 577 -4.61 13.44 11.56
C CYS A 577 -6.02 12.86 11.35
N ASN A 578 -7.06 13.70 11.41
CA ASN A 578 -8.46 13.30 11.23
C ASN A 578 -8.92 12.10 12.11
N GLY A 579 -8.37 11.95 13.32
CA GLY A 579 -8.60 10.80 14.21
C GLY A 579 -7.91 9.50 13.77
N LEU A 580 -7.02 9.56 12.77
CA LEU A 580 -6.37 8.41 12.16
C LEU A 580 -4.84 8.55 12.10
N LEU A 581 -4.14 7.41 12.09
CA LEU A 581 -2.72 7.32 11.77
C LEU A 581 -2.53 6.83 10.32
N TYR A 582 -2.04 7.71 9.44
CA TYR A 582 -1.64 7.36 8.08
C TYR A 582 -0.20 6.84 8.05
N ALA A 583 -0.03 5.59 7.61
CA ALA A 583 1.26 4.92 7.47
C ALA A 583 1.57 4.62 5.98
N PRO A 584 2.40 5.46 5.32
CA PRO A 584 2.87 5.23 3.95
C PRO A 584 3.61 3.89 3.78
N PRO A 585 3.55 3.26 2.58
CA PRO A 585 4.22 1.99 2.30
C PRO A 585 5.74 2.15 2.39
N HIS A 586 6.49 1.12 2.76
CA HIS A 586 7.96 1.19 2.90
C HIS A 586 8.68 0.09 2.10
N ALA A 587 9.99 0.24 1.87
CA ALA A 587 10.81 -0.76 1.16
C ALA A 587 11.67 -1.68 2.05
N CYS A 588 11.51 -1.64 3.38
CA CYS A 588 12.36 -2.41 4.30
C CYS A 588 11.79 -3.81 4.56
N GLY A 589 12.63 -4.83 4.74
CA GLY A 589 12.20 -6.19 5.13
C GLY A 589 12.50 -6.58 6.59
N CYS A 590 12.88 -5.64 7.47
CA CYS A 590 12.87 -5.90 8.92
C CYS A 590 11.44 -6.18 9.40
N TYR A 591 11.28 -7.07 10.38
CA TYR A 591 10.00 -7.39 11.02
C TYR A 591 8.92 -7.96 10.09
N ILE A 592 9.32 -8.53 8.94
CA ILE A 592 8.39 -8.92 7.86
C ILE A 592 7.34 -9.98 8.25
N ALA A 593 7.57 -10.71 9.35
CA ALA A 593 6.61 -11.67 9.88
C ALA A 593 5.34 -11.00 10.45
N ALA A 594 5.47 -9.81 11.06
CA ALA A 594 4.37 -9.12 11.75
C ALA A 594 4.04 -7.73 11.19
N LYS A 595 4.97 -7.12 10.46
CA LYS A 595 4.86 -5.73 10.03
C LYS A 595 3.94 -5.56 8.82
N LEU A 596 3.07 -4.55 8.89
CA LEU A 596 2.15 -4.21 7.82
C LEU A 596 2.86 -3.77 6.53
N THR A 597 2.18 -3.99 5.40
CA THR A 597 2.73 -3.71 4.07
C THR A 597 1.67 -3.11 3.14
N GLY A 598 1.80 -1.82 2.85
CA GLY A 598 0.82 -1.04 2.09
C GLY A 598 0.73 0.38 2.59
N PHE A 599 -0.20 1.15 2.01
CA PHE A 599 -0.59 2.44 2.57
C PHE A 599 -1.82 2.24 3.46
N TYR A 600 -1.69 2.47 4.76
CA TYR A 600 -2.77 2.26 5.73
C TYR A 600 -3.23 3.58 6.35
N ALA A 601 -4.51 3.64 6.68
CA ALA A 601 -4.98 4.43 7.82
C ALA A 601 -5.39 3.48 8.94
N LEU A 602 -4.95 3.78 10.15
CA LEU A 602 -5.24 3.03 11.36
C LEU A 602 -6.01 3.92 12.33
N ALA A 603 -6.97 3.34 13.02
CA ALA A 603 -7.73 4.00 14.08
C ALA A 603 -7.31 3.44 15.45
N SER A 604 -7.44 4.26 16.49
CA SER A 604 -7.47 3.78 17.87
C SER A 604 -8.73 2.93 18.12
N GLU A 605 -8.83 2.34 19.29
CA GLU A 605 -10.06 1.64 19.71
C GLU A 605 -11.25 2.61 19.67
N THR A 606 -12.39 2.14 19.16
CA THR A 606 -13.56 2.97 18.89
C THR A 606 -14.50 3.05 20.09
N ASP A 607 -15.10 4.23 20.33
CA ASP A 607 -16.08 4.47 21.41
C ASP A 607 -17.44 3.76 21.22
N SER A 608 -17.67 3.08 20.10
CA SER A 608 -18.97 2.46 19.77
C SER A 608 -19.36 1.25 20.62
N GLY A 609 -18.56 0.87 21.62
CA GLY A 609 -18.83 -0.29 22.48
C GLY A 609 -18.72 -1.63 21.76
N ILE A 610 -18.23 -1.67 20.51
CA ILE A 610 -17.92 -2.91 19.80
C ILE A 610 -16.65 -3.49 20.41
N SER A 611 -16.82 -4.48 21.28
CA SER A 611 -15.70 -5.23 21.81
C SER A 611 -15.08 -6.08 20.70
N ILE A 612 -13.96 -5.61 20.15
CA ILE A 612 -13.18 -6.32 19.12
C ILE A 612 -12.61 -7.64 19.69
N SER A 613 -12.55 -7.76 21.02
CA SER A 613 -12.11 -8.96 21.72
C SER A 613 -13.20 -10.03 21.81
N GLN A 614 -14.48 -9.68 21.68
CA GLN A 614 -15.60 -10.63 21.74
C GLN A 614 -16.00 -11.08 20.32
N LYS A 615 -16.01 -12.40 20.13
CA LYS A 615 -16.46 -13.04 18.88
C LYS A 615 -17.98 -13.24 18.93
N ASN A 616 -18.67 -13.02 17.82
CA ASN A 616 -20.04 -13.52 17.65
C ASN A 616 -20.09 -15.05 17.79
N GLU A 617 -21.25 -15.59 18.17
CA GLU A 617 -21.48 -17.05 18.17
C GLU A 617 -21.22 -17.64 16.77
N ASP A 618 -20.90 -18.94 16.69
CA ASP A 618 -20.64 -19.61 15.41
C ASP A 618 -21.90 -19.58 14.52
N CYS A 619 -21.98 -18.63 13.59
CA CYS A 619 -23.08 -18.48 12.64
C CYS A 619 -22.86 -19.36 11.39
N LEU A 620 -23.08 -20.68 11.54
CA LEU A 620 -23.13 -21.62 10.41
C LEU A 620 -24.49 -21.56 9.74
N GLU A 621 -24.52 -21.24 8.45
CA GLU A 621 -25.72 -21.20 7.63
C GLU A 621 -25.74 -22.39 6.67
N ARG A 622 -26.88 -23.10 6.63
CA ARG A 622 -27.10 -24.26 5.77
C ARG A 622 -27.78 -23.82 4.47
N GLY A 623 -27.17 -24.17 3.34
CA GLY A 623 -27.72 -23.86 2.02
C GLY A 623 -28.54 -25.01 1.42
N PRO A 624 -29.14 -24.80 0.23
CA PRO A 624 -30.01 -25.80 -0.41
C PRO A 624 -29.33 -27.14 -0.75
N ALA A 625 -28.01 -27.16 -0.89
CA ALA A 625 -27.23 -28.38 -1.14
C ALA A 625 -26.67 -29.04 0.14
N TYR A 626 -27.13 -28.62 1.33
CA TYR A 626 -26.74 -29.24 2.60
C TYR A 626 -27.37 -30.65 2.72
N SER A 627 -26.55 -31.66 2.98
CA SER A 627 -27.04 -33.04 3.16
C SER A 627 -26.28 -33.76 4.27
N GLU A 628 -26.96 -34.12 5.37
CA GLU A 628 -26.38 -34.96 6.44
C GLU A 628 -26.37 -36.46 6.03
N GLY A 629 -25.53 -37.29 6.64
CA GLY A 629 -25.59 -38.77 6.53
C GLY A 629 -25.18 -39.52 5.23
N ARG A 630 -25.06 -38.91 4.05
CA ARG A 630 -24.57 -39.60 2.82
C ARG A 630 -23.03 -39.77 2.77
N PRO A 631 -22.49 -40.97 2.49
CA PRO A 631 -21.05 -41.18 2.38
C PRO A 631 -20.47 -40.41 1.19
N ILE A 632 -19.31 -39.81 1.39
CA ILE A 632 -18.56 -39.10 0.36
C ILE A 632 -17.90 -40.14 -0.55
N ARG A 633 -18.25 -40.18 -1.84
CA ARG A 633 -17.44 -40.89 -2.84
C ARG A 633 -16.23 -40.02 -3.18
N GLN A 634 -15.04 -40.41 -2.70
CA GLN A 634 -13.79 -39.82 -3.19
C GLN A 634 -13.63 -40.17 -4.67
N SER A 635 -13.11 -39.23 -5.47
CA SER A 635 -12.79 -39.51 -6.88
C SER A 635 -11.71 -40.58 -6.94
N ALA A 636 -11.86 -41.54 -7.86
CA ALA A 636 -10.99 -42.71 -7.97
C ALA A 636 -9.57 -42.40 -8.49
N ASN A 637 -9.26 -41.15 -8.87
CA ASN A 637 -8.00 -40.76 -9.51
C ASN A 637 -7.46 -39.40 -9.00
N SER A 638 -7.20 -39.29 -7.70
CA SER A 638 -6.67 -38.06 -7.08
C SER A 638 -5.35 -37.57 -7.68
N ASN A 639 -4.52 -38.47 -8.21
CA ASN A 639 -3.14 -38.15 -8.64
C ASN A 639 -3.05 -37.44 -10.00
N GLN A 640 -4.16 -37.31 -10.74
CA GLN A 640 -4.20 -36.58 -12.01
C GLN A 640 -4.95 -35.24 -11.92
N GLU A 641 -5.52 -34.93 -10.76
CA GLU A 641 -6.28 -33.70 -10.52
C GLU A 641 -5.38 -32.59 -9.96
N TRP A 642 -5.86 -31.34 -9.96
CA TRP A 642 -5.22 -30.19 -9.33
C TRP A 642 -6.20 -29.51 -8.37
N PRO A 643 -6.56 -30.17 -7.26
CA PRO A 643 -7.75 -29.84 -6.48
C PRO A 643 -7.61 -28.55 -5.65
N THR A 644 -6.39 -28.09 -5.36
CA THR A 644 -6.17 -26.87 -4.56
C THR A 644 -5.10 -25.98 -5.18
N TYR A 645 -4.96 -24.77 -4.65
CA TYR A 645 -3.90 -23.85 -5.05
C TYR A 645 -2.53 -24.53 -4.93
N ARG A 646 -1.82 -24.56 -6.06
CA ARG A 646 -0.53 -25.25 -6.24
C ARG A 646 -0.57 -26.76 -5.96
N HIS A 647 -1.62 -27.42 -6.47
CA HIS A 647 -1.84 -28.86 -6.51
C HIS A 647 -2.19 -29.52 -5.17
N ASP A 648 -1.35 -29.37 -4.15
CA ASP A 648 -1.45 -30.14 -2.90
C ASP A 648 -1.33 -29.28 -1.63
N ALA A 649 -1.45 -29.95 -0.47
CA ALA A 649 -1.34 -29.33 0.84
C ALA A 649 0.02 -28.66 1.11
N GLN A 650 1.11 -29.16 0.49
CA GLN A 650 2.45 -28.58 0.60
C GLN A 650 2.61 -27.34 -0.27
N ARG A 651 1.66 -27.07 -1.16
CA ARG A 651 1.72 -26.02 -2.20
C ARG A 651 2.90 -26.26 -3.14
N SER A 652 3.18 -27.52 -3.45
CA SER A 652 4.36 -27.94 -4.21
C SER A 652 4.42 -27.32 -5.60
N GLY A 653 3.27 -27.12 -6.26
CA GLY A 653 3.21 -26.79 -7.69
C GLY A 653 3.74 -27.93 -8.58
N PHE A 654 3.78 -29.15 -8.03
CA PHE A 654 4.18 -30.37 -8.71
C PHE A 654 2.97 -31.30 -8.85
N THR A 655 2.85 -31.99 -9.99
CA THR A 655 1.95 -33.12 -10.17
C THR A 655 2.71 -34.32 -10.76
N PRO A 656 2.42 -35.55 -10.33
CA PRO A 656 2.97 -36.75 -10.97
C PRO A 656 2.31 -37.06 -12.33
N SER A 657 1.25 -36.34 -12.70
CA SER A 657 0.63 -36.48 -14.01
C SER A 657 1.54 -35.92 -15.11
N SER A 658 1.86 -36.74 -16.10
CA SER A 658 2.67 -36.32 -17.24
C SER A 658 1.87 -35.39 -18.14
N VAL A 659 2.47 -34.25 -18.51
CA VAL A 659 1.98 -33.35 -19.55
C VAL A 659 3.05 -33.29 -20.63
N PRO A 660 2.72 -33.57 -21.91
CA PRO A 660 3.73 -33.59 -22.97
C PRO A 660 4.34 -32.21 -23.17
N ALA A 661 5.63 -32.18 -23.55
CA ALA A 661 6.30 -30.94 -23.90
C ALA A 661 5.72 -30.32 -25.18
N ASP A 662 5.29 -31.16 -26.13
CA ASP A 662 4.60 -30.70 -27.33
C ASP A 662 3.12 -30.43 -27.05
N LEU A 663 2.72 -29.17 -27.11
CA LEU A 663 1.41 -28.68 -26.73
C LEU A 663 0.72 -27.94 -27.88
N ARG A 664 -0.58 -28.17 -28.02
CA ARG A 664 -1.49 -27.38 -28.86
C ARG A 664 -2.58 -26.75 -28.00
N ARG A 665 -3.07 -25.58 -28.40
CA ARG A 665 -4.22 -24.94 -27.76
C ARG A 665 -5.46 -25.79 -28.00
N LYS A 666 -6.05 -26.32 -26.92
CA LYS A 666 -7.31 -27.06 -26.96
C LYS A 666 -8.51 -26.12 -27.00
N TRP A 667 -8.53 -25.14 -26.09
CA TRP A 667 -9.54 -24.09 -26.04
C TRP A 667 -9.02 -22.86 -25.28
N GLN A 668 -9.70 -21.72 -25.45
CA GLN A 668 -9.42 -20.47 -24.75
C GLN A 668 -10.74 -19.72 -24.53
N THR A 669 -11.03 -19.37 -23.28
CA THR A 669 -12.30 -18.76 -22.88
C THR A 669 -12.03 -17.40 -22.25
N ASP A 670 -12.78 -16.38 -22.66
CA ASP A 670 -12.80 -15.09 -21.98
C ASP A 670 -13.74 -15.17 -20.78
N VAL A 671 -13.16 -15.15 -19.58
CA VAL A 671 -13.92 -15.18 -18.32
C VAL A 671 -14.20 -13.75 -17.85
N GLY A 672 -13.34 -12.79 -18.22
CA GLY A 672 -13.39 -11.40 -17.77
C GLY A 672 -12.73 -11.17 -16.41
N GLY A 673 -12.29 -9.92 -16.19
CA GLY A 673 -11.71 -9.48 -14.92
C GLY A 673 -10.29 -10.00 -14.63
N LYS A 674 -9.84 -9.81 -13.38
CA LYS A 674 -8.57 -10.36 -12.88
C LYS A 674 -8.80 -11.77 -12.37
N LEU A 675 -8.23 -12.78 -13.04
CA LEU A 675 -8.41 -14.19 -12.63
C LEU A 675 -7.46 -14.61 -11.50
N THR A 676 -7.84 -15.68 -10.79
CA THR A 676 -6.96 -16.48 -9.93
C THR A 676 -6.29 -17.61 -10.71
N SER A 677 -5.32 -18.30 -10.10
CA SER A 677 -4.82 -19.58 -10.61
C SER A 677 -5.97 -20.59 -10.74
N PRO A 678 -5.93 -21.51 -11.70
CA PRO A 678 -7.00 -22.52 -11.85
C PRO A 678 -6.84 -23.69 -10.87
N THR A 679 -7.97 -24.25 -10.43
CA THR A 679 -8.06 -25.59 -9.81
C THR A 679 -8.91 -26.52 -10.67
N ILE A 680 -8.55 -27.79 -10.72
CA ILE A 680 -9.13 -28.77 -11.66
C ILE A 680 -9.46 -30.06 -10.92
N ALA A 681 -10.72 -30.48 -10.96
CA ALA A 681 -11.17 -31.80 -10.49
C ALA A 681 -12.51 -32.16 -11.12
N GLY A 682 -12.83 -33.46 -11.21
CA GLY A 682 -14.13 -33.95 -11.66
C GLY A 682 -14.57 -33.42 -13.03
N GLY A 683 -13.60 -33.31 -13.96
CA GLY A 683 -13.83 -32.81 -15.33
C GLY A 683 -14.15 -31.31 -15.43
N LYS A 684 -13.89 -30.52 -14.39
CA LYS A 684 -14.15 -29.07 -14.37
C LYS A 684 -12.92 -28.27 -14.00
N VAL A 685 -12.88 -27.02 -14.46
CA VAL A 685 -11.88 -26.01 -14.10
C VAL A 685 -12.56 -24.88 -13.36
N PHE A 686 -11.96 -24.47 -12.24
CA PHE A 686 -12.47 -23.44 -11.36
C PHE A 686 -11.49 -22.28 -11.29
N VAL A 687 -12.00 -21.06 -11.41
CA VAL A 687 -11.26 -19.80 -11.24
C VAL A 687 -12.17 -18.78 -10.57
N ALA A 688 -11.58 -17.82 -9.84
CA ALA A 688 -12.30 -16.63 -9.41
C ALA A 688 -11.95 -15.44 -10.30
N SER A 689 -12.96 -14.64 -10.68
CA SER A 689 -12.77 -13.25 -11.11
C SER A 689 -12.75 -12.38 -9.86
N VAL A 690 -11.53 -12.00 -9.46
CA VAL A 690 -11.21 -11.49 -8.11
C VAL A 690 -12.01 -10.23 -7.77
N ASP A 691 -11.93 -9.21 -8.62
CA ASP A 691 -12.56 -7.91 -8.36
C ASP A 691 -14.07 -7.89 -8.69
N GLU A 692 -14.57 -8.91 -9.40
CA GLU A 692 -16.01 -9.08 -9.70
C GLU A 692 -16.72 -10.01 -8.69
N HIS A 693 -16.01 -10.48 -7.66
CA HIS A 693 -16.54 -11.31 -6.56
C HIS A 693 -17.12 -12.66 -7.01
N ARG A 694 -16.67 -13.16 -8.17
CA ARG A 694 -17.33 -14.27 -8.87
C ARG A 694 -16.44 -15.51 -8.97
N ILE A 695 -16.96 -16.66 -8.55
CA ILE A 695 -16.39 -17.98 -8.86
C ILE A 695 -17.02 -18.50 -10.16
N CYS A 696 -16.20 -19.00 -11.07
CA CYS A 696 -16.64 -19.60 -12.33
C CYS A 696 -16.20 -21.07 -12.39
N ALA A 697 -17.12 -21.96 -12.76
CA ALA A 697 -16.80 -23.34 -13.10
C ALA A 697 -17.03 -23.56 -14.60
N MET A 698 -16.03 -24.16 -15.26
CA MET A 698 -16.07 -24.48 -16.68
C MET A 698 -15.82 -25.96 -16.91
N ASP A 699 -16.33 -26.44 -18.03
CA ASP A 699 -16.00 -27.75 -18.57
C ASP A 699 -14.51 -27.86 -18.91
N ALA A 700 -13.80 -28.87 -18.40
CA ALA A 700 -12.37 -29.01 -18.67
C ALA A 700 -12.07 -29.40 -20.14
N ASP A 701 -13.02 -30.01 -20.85
CA ASP A 701 -12.85 -30.42 -22.24
C ASP A 701 -13.11 -29.32 -23.24
N SER A 702 -14.14 -28.50 -23.00
CA SER A 702 -14.60 -27.48 -23.96
C SER A 702 -14.35 -26.04 -23.53
N GLY A 703 -14.00 -25.79 -22.26
CA GLY A 703 -13.87 -24.43 -21.71
C GLY A 703 -15.19 -23.68 -21.55
N LYS A 704 -16.34 -24.35 -21.80
CA LYS A 704 -17.67 -23.73 -21.69
C LYS A 704 -18.07 -23.54 -20.23
N SER A 705 -18.65 -22.39 -19.91
CA SER A 705 -19.20 -22.10 -18.58
C SER A 705 -20.27 -23.14 -18.21
N LYS A 706 -20.24 -23.63 -16.96
CA LYS A 706 -21.26 -24.52 -16.39
C LYS A 706 -22.14 -23.76 -15.40
N TRP A 707 -21.51 -22.99 -14.53
CA TRP A 707 -22.17 -22.16 -13.53
C TRP A 707 -21.20 -21.11 -13.02
N ASP A 708 -21.76 -20.06 -12.42
CA ASP A 708 -21.01 -19.08 -11.65
C ASP A 708 -21.72 -18.76 -10.33
N PHE A 709 -20.97 -18.24 -9.36
CA PHE A 709 -21.46 -17.87 -8.04
C PHE A 709 -20.86 -16.53 -7.64
N ILE A 710 -21.68 -15.62 -7.12
CA ILE A 710 -21.25 -14.30 -6.63
C ILE A 710 -21.22 -14.31 -5.10
N ALA A 711 -20.05 -14.02 -4.53
CA ALA A 711 -19.89 -13.75 -3.10
C ALA A 711 -20.03 -12.26 -2.79
N ASP A 712 -20.06 -11.89 -1.50
CA ASP A 712 -20.30 -10.51 -1.09
C ASP A 712 -19.02 -9.63 -1.12
N ALA A 713 -17.86 -10.23 -1.42
CA ALA A 713 -16.60 -9.53 -1.63
C ALA A 713 -15.64 -10.34 -2.51
N ARG A 714 -14.41 -9.84 -2.67
CA ARG A 714 -13.38 -10.49 -3.48
C ARG A 714 -13.07 -11.90 -3.00
N VAL A 715 -12.92 -12.83 -3.95
CA VAL A 715 -12.27 -14.11 -3.74
C VAL A 715 -10.90 -14.06 -4.41
N ASP A 716 -9.83 -14.04 -3.60
CA ASP A 716 -8.49 -13.64 -4.04
C ASP A 716 -7.59 -14.79 -4.51
N SER A 717 -8.05 -16.02 -4.35
CA SER A 717 -7.33 -17.25 -4.67
C SER A 717 -8.35 -18.39 -4.92
N PRO A 718 -7.98 -19.46 -5.64
CA PRO A 718 -8.97 -20.42 -6.14
C PRO A 718 -9.60 -21.30 -5.05
N PRO A 719 -10.78 -21.87 -5.31
CA PRO A 719 -11.42 -22.79 -4.37
C PRO A 719 -10.64 -24.10 -4.25
N SER A 720 -10.66 -24.69 -3.04
CA SER A 720 -10.19 -26.04 -2.78
C SER A 720 -11.31 -27.04 -3.03
N LEU A 721 -11.02 -28.01 -3.89
CA LEU A 721 -11.95 -29.05 -4.32
C LEU A 721 -11.74 -30.28 -3.44
N TYR A 722 -12.81 -30.70 -2.76
CA TYR A 722 -12.81 -31.88 -1.92
C TYR A 722 -14.10 -32.66 -2.15
N ALA A 723 -13.96 -33.82 -2.80
CA ALA A 723 -15.08 -34.62 -3.26
C ALA A 723 -16.10 -33.85 -4.10
N ASP A 724 -17.33 -33.67 -3.62
CA ASP A 724 -18.40 -32.93 -4.32
C ASP A 724 -18.52 -31.47 -3.85
N ARG A 725 -17.50 -30.94 -3.16
CA ARG A 725 -17.46 -29.57 -2.63
C ARG A 725 -16.34 -28.73 -3.22
N ALA A 726 -16.68 -27.49 -3.59
CA ALA A 726 -15.74 -26.40 -3.81
C ALA A 726 -15.81 -25.49 -2.57
N ILE A 727 -14.75 -25.52 -1.74
CA ILE A 727 -14.69 -24.79 -0.47
C ILE A 727 -13.71 -23.63 -0.63
N PHE A 728 -14.12 -22.42 -0.26
CA PHE A 728 -13.29 -21.23 -0.37
C PHE A 728 -13.60 -20.19 0.71
N GLY A 729 -12.59 -19.45 1.12
CA GLY A 729 -12.78 -18.25 1.91
C GLY A 729 -13.10 -17.03 1.05
N CYS A 730 -13.62 -15.98 1.66
CA CYS A 730 -13.91 -14.74 0.98
C CYS A 730 -13.47 -13.54 1.83
N ARG A 731 -13.17 -12.44 1.15
CA ARG A 731 -12.77 -11.19 1.80
C ARG A 731 -13.91 -10.52 2.57
N ASP A 732 -15.14 -11.02 2.48
CA ASP A 732 -16.31 -10.65 3.28
C ASP A 732 -16.25 -11.20 4.72
N GLY A 733 -15.29 -12.10 5.01
CA GLY A 733 -15.14 -12.74 6.32
C GLY A 733 -15.84 -14.09 6.45
N TYR A 734 -16.37 -14.64 5.36
CA TYR A 734 -17.02 -15.95 5.32
C TYR A 734 -16.14 -17.03 4.68
N VAL A 735 -16.47 -18.28 5.00
CA VAL A 735 -16.07 -19.46 4.22
C VAL A 735 -17.31 -20.08 3.62
N TYR A 736 -17.26 -20.37 2.32
CA TYR A 736 -18.34 -20.93 1.52
C TYR A 736 -17.99 -22.36 1.11
N SER A 737 -19.02 -23.18 0.97
CA SER A 737 -18.95 -24.51 0.40
C SER A 737 -20.06 -24.69 -0.62
N LEU A 738 -19.68 -24.86 -1.88
CA LEU A 738 -20.60 -25.04 -3.00
C LEU A 738 -20.53 -26.46 -3.51
N ARG A 739 -21.65 -26.98 -4.02
CA ARG A 739 -21.66 -28.24 -4.75
C ARG A 739 -20.97 -28.07 -6.11
N THR A 740 -20.00 -28.93 -6.43
CA THR A 740 -19.18 -28.79 -7.66
C THR A 740 -19.96 -29.00 -8.96
N SER A 741 -21.11 -29.68 -8.93
CA SER A 741 -21.92 -29.94 -10.13
C SER A 741 -22.59 -28.70 -10.70
N ASP A 742 -23.09 -27.81 -9.84
CA ASP A 742 -24.00 -26.71 -10.22
C ASP A 742 -23.81 -25.42 -9.43
N GLY A 743 -22.85 -25.35 -8.50
CA GLY A 743 -22.55 -24.13 -7.76
C GLY A 743 -23.55 -23.82 -6.64
N THR A 744 -24.50 -24.71 -6.34
CA THR A 744 -25.48 -24.50 -5.27
C THR A 744 -24.79 -24.46 -3.91
N LEU A 745 -25.14 -23.48 -3.07
CA LEU A 745 -24.62 -23.34 -1.72
C LEU A 745 -24.98 -24.56 -0.87
N ALA A 746 -23.98 -25.23 -0.30
CA ALA A 746 -24.14 -26.29 0.69
C ALA A 746 -24.12 -25.72 2.10
N TRP A 747 -23.11 -24.91 2.45
CA TRP A 747 -23.05 -24.19 3.71
C TRP A 747 -22.15 -22.96 3.59
N ARG A 748 -22.34 -21.97 4.46
CA ARG A 748 -21.38 -20.90 4.71
C ARG A 748 -21.22 -20.64 6.21
N LEU A 749 -20.05 -20.18 6.63
CA LEU A 749 -19.74 -19.84 8.02
C LEU A 749 -19.17 -18.43 8.09
N GLN A 750 -19.74 -17.59 8.97
CA GLN A 750 -19.15 -16.30 9.31
C GLN A 750 -17.93 -16.52 10.22
N ALA A 751 -16.72 -16.38 9.68
CA ALA A 751 -15.48 -16.57 10.43
C ALA A 751 -14.94 -15.27 11.05
N ALA A 752 -15.29 -14.13 10.47
CA ALA A 752 -14.91 -12.82 10.99
C ALA A 752 -15.51 -12.58 12.38
N ARG A 753 -14.73 -11.95 13.27
CA ARG A 753 -15.15 -11.60 14.64
C ARG A 753 -16.32 -10.63 14.68
N THR A 754 -16.35 -9.71 13.70
CA THR A 754 -17.36 -8.67 13.57
C THR A 754 -17.70 -8.46 12.11
N GLU A 755 -18.86 -7.89 11.83
CA GLU A 755 -19.31 -7.50 10.48
C GLU A 755 -18.66 -6.20 9.98
N ARG A 756 -17.66 -5.68 10.69
CA ARG A 756 -17.02 -4.40 10.37
C ARG A 756 -16.30 -4.47 9.03
N ARG A 757 -16.82 -3.74 8.04
CA ARG A 757 -16.17 -3.58 6.74
C ARG A 757 -15.34 -2.32 6.65
N ILE A 758 -14.29 -2.45 5.87
CA ILE A 758 -13.34 -1.40 5.54
C ILE A 758 -13.21 -1.33 4.03
N THR A 759 -12.62 -0.24 3.56
CA THR A 759 -12.13 -0.17 2.19
C THR A 759 -10.71 -0.73 2.10
N ALA A 760 -10.51 -1.71 1.23
CA ALA A 760 -9.23 -2.35 1.00
C ALA A 760 -8.94 -2.41 -0.50
N ARG A 761 -7.98 -1.60 -0.94
CA ARG A 761 -7.49 -1.52 -2.33
C ARG A 761 -8.61 -1.23 -3.34
N GLY A 762 -9.49 -0.27 -2.99
CA GLY A 762 -10.58 0.19 -3.86
C GLY A 762 -11.82 -0.71 -3.88
N GLN A 763 -11.96 -1.61 -2.90
CA GLN A 763 -13.08 -2.53 -2.74
C GLN A 763 -13.52 -2.55 -1.27
N LEU A 764 -14.74 -2.99 -0.97
CA LEU A 764 -15.19 -3.26 0.41
C LEU A 764 -14.80 -4.69 0.81
N GLU A 765 -14.28 -4.83 2.03
CA GLU A 765 -13.90 -6.12 2.61
C GLU A 765 -14.15 -6.11 4.12
N SER A 766 -14.33 -7.27 4.75
CA SER A 766 -14.29 -7.41 6.20
C SER A 766 -12.94 -6.98 6.76
N ALA A 767 -12.91 -6.43 7.98
CA ALA A 767 -11.70 -6.19 8.77
C ALA A 767 -10.95 -7.50 9.11
N SER A 768 -11.66 -8.64 9.15
CA SER A 768 -11.12 -9.98 9.40
C SER A 768 -11.42 -10.94 8.24
N PRO A 769 -10.78 -10.75 7.07
CA PRO A 769 -11.09 -11.48 5.86
C PRO A 769 -10.52 -12.89 5.91
N VAL A 770 -11.03 -13.76 5.03
CA VAL A 770 -10.46 -15.09 4.77
C VAL A 770 -9.88 -15.12 3.35
N HIS A 771 -8.78 -15.84 3.15
CA HIS A 771 -8.24 -16.10 1.82
C HIS A 771 -9.08 -17.13 1.06
N GLY A 772 -9.21 -16.96 -0.26
CA GLY A 772 -9.92 -17.89 -1.15
C GLY A 772 -9.50 -19.35 -0.98
N SER A 773 -8.21 -19.62 -1.11
CA SER A 773 -7.63 -20.94 -0.90
C SER A 773 -7.61 -21.31 0.58
N VAL A 774 -8.51 -22.21 0.96
CA VAL A 774 -8.45 -22.91 2.26
C VAL A 774 -7.62 -24.19 2.13
N LEU A 775 -6.99 -24.65 3.20
CA LEU A 775 -6.30 -25.94 3.20
C LEU A 775 -7.30 -27.04 3.58
N VAL A 776 -7.44 -28.09 2.76
CA VAL A 776 -8.29 -29.24 3.09
C VAL A 776 -7.43 -30.48 3.23
N ARG A 777 -7.57 -31.19 4.35
CA ARG A 777 -6.82 -32.41 4.65
C ARG A 777 -7.58 -33.31 5.61
N ASP A 778 -7.61 -34.61 5.32
CA ASP A 778 -8.23 -35.62 6.19
C ASP A 778 -9.69 -35.28 6.56
N GLY A 779 -10.44 -34.68 5.62
CA GLY A 779 -11.83 -34.21 5.84
C GLY A 779 -11.96 -32.94 6.68
N VAL A 780 -10.86 -32.27 7.03
CA VAL A 780 -10.81 -31.04 7.81
C VAL A 780 -10.36 -29.87 6.95
N VAL A 781 -11.04 -28.74 7.09
CA VAL A 781 -10.69 -27.45 6.46
C VAL A 781 -9.94 -26.61 7.49
N TYR A 782 -8.79 -26.09 7.11
CA TYR A 782 -7.95 -25.18 7.88
C TYR A 782 -7.85 -23.84 7.14
N PHE A 783 -8.04 -22.74 7.88
CA PHE A 783 -7.86 -21.38 7.33
C PHE A 783 -7.66 -20.36 8.46
N THR A 784 -7.34 -19.13 8.08
CA THR A 784 -7.25 -17.99 8.99
C THR A 784 -8.25 -16.90 8.64
N ALA A 785 -8.84 -16.28 9.66
CA ALA A 785 -9.64 -15.06 9.55
C ALA A 785 -8.93 -13.92 10.27
N GLY A 786 -8.56 -12.85 9.56
CA GLY A 786 -7.78 -11.74 10.14
C GLY A 786 -6.57 -11.33 9.28
N ARG A 787 -6.15 -10.07 9.40
CA ARG A 787 -4.99 -9.53 8.64
C ARG A 787 -3.69 -9.57 9.42
N SER A 788 -3.73 -9.29 10.72
CA SER A 788 -2.56 -9.11 11.57
C SER A 788 -2.89 -9.51 12.99
N SER A 789 -1.95 -10.16 13.68
CA SER A 789 -2.08 -10.51 15.09
C SER A 789 -2.07 -9.29 16.04
N TYR A 790 -1.92 -8.07 15.52
CA TYR A 790 -1.87 -6.81 16.27
C TYR A 790 -3.07 -5.88 16.05
N LEU A 791 -3.96 -6.21 15.12
CA LEU A 791 -5.09 -5.37 14.71
C LEU A 791 -6.39 -6.16 14.76
N ASP A 792 -7.50 -5.44 14.98
CA ASP A 792 -8.86 -5.95 14.81
C ASP A 792 -9.12 -7.26 15.60
N GLY A 793 -8.52 -7.40 16.78
CA GLY A 793 -8.69 -8.56 17.68
C GLY A 793 -7.76 -9.74 17.37
N GLY A 794 -6.90 -9.63 16.34
CA GLY A 794 -5.91 -10.63 15.97
C GLY A 794 -6.33 -11.48 14.76
N ILE A 795 -5.80 -12.70 14.72
CA ILE A 795 -6.12 -13.70 13.69
C ILE A 795 -6.75 -14.91 14.36
N ASP A 796 -7.83 -15.43 13.82
CA ASP A 796 -8.41 -16.72 14.25
C ASP A 796 -8.01 -17.82 13.29
N PHE A 797 -7.44 -18.89 13.83
CA PHE A 797 -7.11 -20.09 13.08
C PHE A 797 -8.23 -21.13 13.26
N TYR A 798 -8.93 -21.44 12.17
CA TYR A 798 -10.11 -22.30 12.19
C TYR A 798 -9.78 -23.73 11.75
N ARG A 799 -10.51 -24.67 12.36
CA ARG A 799 -10.67 -26.05 11.87
C ARG A 799 -12.16 -26.34 11.73
N LEU A 800 -12.60 -26.69 10.52
CA LEU A 800 -13.98 -27.09 10.25
C LEU A 800 -14.02 -28.51 9.68
N GLU A 801 -15.11 -29.22 9.92
CA GLU A 801 -15.42 -30.42 9.15
C GLU A 801 -15.84 -30.02 7.72
N ALA A 802 -15.14 -30.52 6.70
CA ALA A 802 -15.32 -30.09 5.31
C ALA A 802 -16.73 -30.34 4.75
N ARG A 803 -17.43 -31.34 5.29
CA ARG A 803 -18.74 -31.73 4.80
C ARG A 803 -19.86 -30.84 5.33
N THR A 804 -19.90 -30.62 6.64
CA THR A 804 -20.98 -29.90 7.33
C THR A 804 -20.66 -28.45 7.63
N GLY A 805 -19.38 -28.04 7.54
CA GLY A 805 -18.94 -26.73 8.01
C GLY A 805 -18.91 -26.62 9.54
N LYS A 806 -19.17 -27.71 10.28
CA LYS A 806 -19.13 -27.72 11.74
C LYS A 806 -17.75 -27.32 12.24
N THR A 807 -17.70 -26.33 13.12
CA THR A 807 -16.48 -25.93 13.82
C THR A 807 -15.95 -27.06 14.70
N LEU A 808 -14.70 -27.45 14.46
CA LEU A 808 -13.96 -28.40 15.28
C LEU A 808 -13.13 -27.69 16.34
N SER A 809 -12.50 -26.56 15.99
CA SER A 809 -11.76 -25.71 16.93
C SER A 809 -11.45 -24.34 16.32
N VAL A 810 -11.26 -23.35 17.19
CA VAL A 810 -10.76 -22.01 16.83
C VAL A 810 -9.60 -21.67 17.76
N THR A 811 -8.43 -21.40 17.21
CA THR A 811 -7.24 -21.01 17.97
C THR A 811 -6.94 -19.53 17.73
N PRO A 812 -7.09 -18.65 18.73
CA PRO A 812 -6.80 -17.23 18.57
C PRO A 812 -5.29 -16.97 18.53
N ILE A 813 -4.87 -16.09 17.63
CA ILE A 813 -3.50 -15.61 17.44
C ILE A 813 -3.51 -14.09 17.64
N TYR A 814 -3.31 -13.68 18.89
CA TYR A 814 -3.20 -12.28 19.31
C TYR A 814 -1.82 -12.04 19.92
N SER A 815 -1.17 -10.93 19.56
CA SER A 815 0.21 -10.62 19.98
C SER A 815 0.34 -9.64 21.14
N PRO A 816 -0.42 -8.53 21.20
CA PRO A 816 -0.38 -7.66 22.36
C PRO A 816 -0.79 -8.39 23.64
N ASP A 817 -0.28 -7.90 24.77
CA ASP A 817 -0.80 -8.26 26.08
C ASP A 817 -2.29 -7.83 26.18
N PRO A 818 -3.23 -8.74 26.50
CA PRO A 818 -4.65 -8.44 26.49
C PRO A 818 -5.09 -7.39 27.51
N GLU A 819 -4.37 -7.23 28.62
CA GLU A 819 -4.74 -6.31 29.72
C GLU A 819 -4.15 -4.92 29.51
N THR A 820 -2.87 -4.87 29.15
CA THR A 820 -2.08 -3.63 29.05
C THR A 820 -1.96 -3.11 27.62
N GLY A 821 -2.23 -3.96 26.62
CA GLY A 821 -2.06 -3.65 25.20
C GLY A 821 -0.60 -3.45 24.78
N LYS A 822 0.36 -3.80 25.66
CA LYS A 822 1.80 -3.72 25.39
C LYS A 822 2.20 -4.79 24.37
N GLN A 823 3.14 -4.45 23.49
CA GLN A 823 3.71 -5.43 22.58
C GLN A 823 4.55 -6.47 23.35
N PRO A 824 4.69 -7.69 22.84
CA PRO A 824 5.59 -8.68 23.42
C PRO A 824 7.06 -8.25 23.30
N GLU A 825 7.90 -8.82 24.16
CA GLU A 825 9.34 -8.55 24.17
C GLU A 825 9.98 -8.92 22.82
N GLN A 826 10.95 -8.12 22.38
CA GLN A 826 11.66 -8.32 21.11
C GLN A 826 13.06 -8.84 21.35
N TYR A 827 13.33 -10.08 20.92
CA TYR A 827 14.60 -10.78 21.12
C TYR A 827 15.73 -10.38 20.14
N GLY A 828 15.56 -9.35 19.31
CA GLY A 828 16.60 -8.90 18.39
C GLY A 828 16.23 -7.70 17.50
N PRO A 829 17.21 -7.09 16.81
CA PRO A 829 17.01 -5.83 16.07
C PRO A 829 16.16 -5.98 14.78
N ALA A 830 15.82 -7.21 14.40
CA ALA A 830 15.31 -7.52 13.07
C ALA A 830 14.11 -8.48 13.05
N TYR A 831 13.81 -9.11 14.20
CA TYR A 831 12.71 -10.03 14.42
C TYR A 831 11.75 -9.43 15.43
N MET A 832 10.45 -9.65 15.23
CA MET A 832 9.44 -9.33 16.22
C MET A 832 8.41 -10.45 16.26
N PRO A 833 7.91 -10.84 17.44
CA PRO A 833 6.80 -11.79 17.53
C PRO A 833 5.56 -11.26 16.81
N GLY A 834 4.77 -12.17 16.26
CA GLY A 834 3.49 -11.89 15.62
C GLY A 834 3.34 -12.59 14.28
N SER A 835 2.19 -12.37 13.64
CA SER A 835 1.84 -13.03 12.39
C SER A 835 0.97 -12.13 11.50
N LEU A 836 0.93 -12.48 10.22
CA LEU A 836 0.03 -11.93 9.21
C LEU A 836 -0.78 -13.09 8.60
N GLY A 837 -2.04 -12.84 8.25
CA GLY A 837 -2.84 -13.81 7.51
C GLY A 837 -2.24 -14.10 6.13
N ASP A 838 -2.22 -15.36 5.73
CA ASP A 838 -1.74 -15.84 4.44
C ASP A 838 -2.36 -17.21 4.11
N ILE A 839 -2.13 -17.71 2.89
CA ILE A 839 -2.51 -19.07 2.50
C ILE A 839 -1.67 -20.09 3.28
N LEU A 840 -2.33 -21.10 3.84
CA LEU A 840 -1.69 -22.15 4.63
C LEU A 840 -1.03 -23.21 3.74
N SER A 841 0.10 -23.77 4.20
CA SER A 841 0.73 -24.99 3.70
C SER A 841 0.76 -26.06 4.80
N SER A 842 0.98 -27.33 4.44
CA SER A 842 1.00 -28.46 5.37
C SER A 842 1.79 -29.62 4.81
N ASP A 843 2.51 -30.33 5.68
CA ASP A 843 3.13 -31.63 5.42
C ASP A 843 2.38 -32.74 6.18
N ASP A 844 2.94 -33.93 6.33
CA ASP A 844 2.24 -35.04 7.00
C ASP A 844 1.95 -34.83 8.50
N GLN A 845 2.69 -33.96 9.17
CA GLN A 845 2.63 -33.78 10.63
C GLN A 845 2.01 -32.45 11.04
N TYR A 846 2.28 -31.39 10.28
CA TYR A 846 2.04 -30.01 10.69
C TYR A 846 1.25 -29.21 9.64
N VAL A 847 0.62 -28.15 10.13
CA VAL A 847 0.02 -27.08 9.35
C VAL A 847 0.79 -25.79 9.64
N TYR A 848 1.10 -25.05 8.59
CA TYR A 848 1.98 -23.89 8.64
C TYR A 848 1.22 -22.61 8.28
N LEU A 849 1.33 -21.61 9.14
CA LEU A 849 1.02 -20.22 8.80
C LEU A 849 2.34 -19.48 8.68
N ARG A 850 2.86 -19.41 7.44
CA ARG A 850 4.24 -18.97 7.18
C ARG A 850 5.19 -19.79 8.05
N ASP A 851 6.03 -19.17 8.87
CA ASP A 851 6.95 -19.86 9.78
C ASP A 851 6.34 -20.29 11.13
N MET A 852 5.05 -20.04 11.38
CA MET A 852 4.35 -20.57 12.54
C MET A 852 3.94 -22.03 12.30
N VAL A 853 4.30 -22.90 13.24
CA VAL A 853 4.04 -24.34 13.17
C VAL A 853 2.91 -24.73 14.11
N LEU A 854 1.91 -25.43 13.58
CA LEU A 854 0.77 -25.97 14.31
C LEU A 854 0.65 -27.48 14.03
N ASP A 855 0.29 -28.27 15.02
CA ASP A 855 -0.11 -29.66 14.78
C ASP A 855 -1.53 -29.75 14.16
N LYS A 856 -1.98 -30.97 13.84
CA LYS A 856 -3.33 -31.20 13.28
C LYS A 856 -4.47 -30.79 14.22
N ARG A 857 -4.21 -30.54 15.50
CA ARG A 857 -5.17 -30.05 16.50
C ARG A 857 -5.11 -28.53 16.66
N ALA A 858 -4.34 -27.84 15.82
CA ALA A 858 -4.07 -26.40 15.90
C ALA A 858 -3.36 -25.96 17.19
N ILE A 859 -2.54 -26.85 17.76
CA ILE A 859 -1.67 -26.53 18.90
C ILE A 859 -0.31 -26.10 18.36
N LYS A 860 0.17 -24.94 18.82
CA LYS A 860 1.44 -24.37 18.37
C LYS A 860 2.61 -25.25 18.80
N GLN A 861 3.53 -25.50 17.87
CA GLN A 861 4.73 -26.29 18.08
C GLN A 861 5.98 -25.43 18.00
N PRO A 862 7.07 -25.77 18.71
CA PRO A 862 8.30 -24.98 18.72
C PRO A 862 9.11 -25.12 17.43
N LYS A 863 8.95 -26.23 16.70
CA LYS A 863 9.69 -26.54 15.47
C LYS A 863 8.82 -27.39 14.55
N GLY A 864 9.01 -27.22 13.25
CA GLY A 864 8.42 -28.05 12.20
C GLY A 864 9.46 -28.47 11.17
N ASN A 865 8.99 -29.06 10.08
CA ASN A 865 9.84 -29.50 8.97
C ASN A 865 10.08 -28.35 7.98
N GLN A 866 10.95 -28.61 7.00
CA GLN A 866 11.09 -27.70 5.86
C GLN A 866 9.77 -27.67 5.08
N HIS A 867 9.32 -26.46 4.75
CA HIS A 867 8.10 -26.24 4.00
C HIS A 867 8.21 -24.97 3.17
N LEU A 868 7.30 -24.80 2.21
CA LEU A 868 7.21 -23.59 1.42
C LEU A 868 6.46 -22.49 2.18
N PHE A 869 7.08 -21.30 2.24
CA PHE A 869 6.44 -20.07 2.69
C PHE A 869 7.02 -18.85 1.96
N THR A 870 6.50 -17.67 2.27
CA THR A 870 6.83 -16.42 1.58
C THR A 870 6.98 -15.26 2.55
N LEU A 871 7.81 -14.30 2.16
CA LEU A 871 8.07 -13.09 2.93
C LEU A 871 6.96 -12.04 2.80
N THR A 872 6.21 -12.04 1.70
CA THR A 872 5.27 -10.95 1.39
C THR A 872 3.83 -11.42 1.13
N GLY A 873 3.57 -12.71 1.28
CA GLY A 873 2.28 -13.34 0.96
C GLY A 873 2.34 -14.12 -0.35
N PHE A 874 1.59 -15.22 -0.46
CA PHE A 874 1.62 -16.10 -1.65
C PHE A 874 1.08 -15.40 -2.90
N LEU A 875 0.21 -14.41 -2.70
CA LEU A 875 -0.47 -13.67 -3.75
C LEU A 875 0.17 -12.31 -4.07
N ASP A 876 1.36 -12.00 -3.53
CA ASP A 876 2.02 -10.71 -3.78
C ASP A 876 2.75 -10.67 -5.14
N ASP A 877 2.06 -10.16 -6.16
CA ASP A 877 2.54 -10.01 -7.54
C ASP A 877 3.38 -8.75 -7.79
N THR A 878 3.76 -8.00 -6.75
CA THR A 878 4.38 -6.66 -6.91
C THR A 878 5.91 -6.68 -7.07
N TRP A 879 6.57 -7.81 -6.79
CA TRP A 879 8.03 -8.02 -6.98
C TRP A 879 8.95 -7.01 -6.25
N PRO A 880 8.68 -6.59 -5.00
CA PRO A 880 9.60 -5.71 -4.28
C PRO A 880 10.97 -6.35 -4.16
N HIS A 881 12.03 -5.53 -4.07
CA HIS A 881 13.36 -6.03 -3.68
C HIS A 881 13.21 -6.81 -2.36
N ARG A 882 13.82 -8.00 -2.25
CA ARG A 882 13.78 -8.89 -1.06
C ARG A 882 12.50 -9.68 -0.81
N SER A 883 11.57 -9.75 -1.77
CA SER A 883 10.47 -10.72 -1.71
C SER A 883 10.85 -12.02 -2.42
N TYR A 884 11.03 -13.07 -1.63
CA TYR A 884 11.29 -14.40 -2.12
C TYR A 884 10.36 -15.38 -1.41
N TRP A 885 10.01 -16.42 -2.16
CA TRP A 885 9.54 -17.66 -1.60
C TRP A 885 10.74 -18.43 -1.09
N ILE A 886 10.50 -19.16 -0.01
CA ILE A 886 11.51 -19.82 0.77
C ILE A 886 11.03 -21.24 1.01
N TYR A 887 11.91 -22.20 0.75
CA TYR A 887 11.74 -23.56 1.23
C TYR A 887 12.67 -23.74 2.43
N GLY A 888 12.10 -23.88 3.63
CA GLY A 888 12.89 -23.89 4.87
C GLY A 888 12.02 -23.96 6.13
N THR A 889 12.58 -23.61 7.29
CA THR A 889 11.91 -23.79 8.60
C THR A 889 11.56 -22.50 9.34
N ARG A 890 12.08 -21.33 8.92
CA ARG A 890 11.86 -20.07 9.64
C ARG A 890 12.00 -18.82 8.77
N CYS A 891 11.25 -17.77 9.10
CA CYS A 891 11.40 -16.45 8.49
C CYS A 891 12.38 -15.59 9.30
N SER A 892 13.35 -14.97 8.63
CA SER A 892 14.31 -14.06 9.27
C SER A 892 14.85 -12.99 8.31
N VAL A 893 15.51 -11.95 8.85
CA VAL A 893 16.20 -10.93 8.03
C VAL A 893 17.39 -11.50 7.25
N SER A 894 17.98 -12.64 7.68
CA SER A 894 18.92 -13.40 6.86
C SER A 894 18.24 -13.98 5.62
N THR A 895 17.03 -14.51 5.80
CA THR A 895 16.23 -15.17 4.76
C THR A 895 15.58 -14.21 3.76
N GLY A 896 15.28 -12.97 4.19
CA GLY A 896 14.65 -11.98 3.31
C GLY A 896 15.52 -10.82 2.88
N CYS A 897 16.35 -10.28 3.76
CA CYS A 897 17.03 -9.01 3.50
C CYS A 897 18.50 -9.13 3.16
N SER A 898 19.15 -10.29 3.32
CA SER A 898 20.61 -10.28 3.30
C SER A 898 21.33 -11.49 2.72
N GLY A 899 20.63 -12.58 2.37
CA GLY A 899 21.29 -13.79 1.85
C GLY A 899 22.43 -14.27 2.78
N ARG A 900 22.37 -13.89 4.06
CA ARG A 900 23.39 -14.23 5.06
C ARG A 900 23.29 -15.69 5.47
N ASP A 901 22.08 -16.23 5.37
CA ASP A 901 21.85 -17.66 5.47
C ASP A 901 22.07 -18.25 4.08
N ARG A 902 23.27 -18.78 3.85
CA ARG A 902 23.67 -19.36 2.55
C ARG A 902 23.02 -20.72 2.29
N ASN A 903 22.38 -21.31 3.31
CA ASN A 903 21.79 -22.64 3.25
C ASN A 903 20.27 -22.59 2.95
N LEU A 904 19.74 -21.42 2.60
CA LEU A 904 18.31 -21.23 2.38
C LEU A 904 17.98 -21.27 0.89
N VAL A 905 17.13 -22.22 0.49
CA VAL A 905 16.61 -22.28 -0.89
C VAL A 905 15.56 -21.19 -1.06
N SER A 906 15.81 -20.27 -2.00
CA SER A 906 14.91 -19.13 -2.26
C SER A 906 14.81 -18.76 -3.73
N GLY A 907 13.62 -18.31 -4.12
CA GLY A 907 13.28 -17.94 -5.49
C GLY A 907 12.11 -16.96 -5.52
N ARG A 908 11.87 -16.30 -6.66
CA ARG A 908 10.63 -15.54 -6.86
C ARG A 908 9.43 -16.47 -6.95
N LEU A 909 9.65 -17.66 -7.50
CA LEU A 909 8.76 -18.81 -7.48
C LEU A 909 9.64 -20.03 -7.23
N LEU A 910 9.06 -21.02 -6.53
CA LEU A 910 9.64 -22.34 -6.31
C LEU A 910 8.58 -23.37 -6.66
N VAL A 911 8.98 -24.51 -7.22
CA VAL A 911 8.18 -25.73 -7.33
C VAL A 911 9.05 -26.89 -6.88
N PHE A 912 8.49 -27.93 -6.28
CA PHE A 912 9.31 -29.03 -5.75
C PHE A 912 8.56 -30.35 -5.77
N ASP A 913 9.32 -31.43 -5.95
CA ASP A 913 8.87 -32.79 -5.67
C ASP A 913 9.54 -33.30 -4.39
N LYS A 914 9.58 -34.62 -4.16
CA LYS A 914 10.21 -35.21 -2.97
C LYS A 914 11.74 -35.16 -2.97
N THR A 915 12.36 -34.90 -4.11
CA THR A 915 13.80 -35.06 -4.37
C THR A 915 14.46 -33.75 -4.79
N MET A 916 13.74 -32.91 -5.54
CA MET A 916 14.28 -31.73 -6.20
C MET A 916 13.41 -30.50 -5.97
N ILE A 917 14.06 -29.36 -5.78
CA ILE A 917 13.46 -28.03 -5.75
C ILE A 917 13.90 -27.27 -6.99
N TYR A 918 12.93 -26.85 -7.79
CA TYR A 918 13.12 -26.01 -8.96
C TYR A 918 12.73 -24.57 -8.63
N GLY A 919 13.48 -23.61 -9.13
CA GLY A 919 13.22 -22.21 -8.81
C GLY A 919 13.63 -21.24 -9.89
N TYR A 920 12.98 -20.08 -9.85
CA TYR A 920 13.36 -18.91 -10.63
C TYR A 920 13.84 -17.82 -9.68
N GLY A 921 15.14 -17.51 -9.68
CA GLY A 921 15.73 -16.65 -8.65
C GLY A 921 17.10 -16.12 -9.02
N ARG A 922 17.78 -15.49 -8.06
CA ARG A 922 19.14 -14.96 -8.24
C ARG A 922 20.11 -15.77 -7.40
N ALA A 923 21.30 -16.04 -7.94
CA ALA A 923 22.37 -16.74 -7.23
C ALA A 923 22.91 -15.96 -6.02
N LYS A 924 23.00 -14.64 -6.17
CA LYS A 924 23.57 -13.71 -5.20
C LYS A 924 22.60 -12.54 -5.07
N ILE A 925 22.09 -12.33 -3.86
CA ILE A 925 21.20 -11.24 -3.50
C ILE A 925 21.98 -10.33 -2.55
N HIS A 926 22.26 -9.11 -2.97
CA HIS A 926 22.94 -8.14 -2.14
C HIS A 926 21.97 -7.53 -1.13
N TRP A 927 22.46 -7.38 0.11
CA TRP A 927 21.63 -7.01 1.26
C TRP A 927 21.13 -5.56 1.25
N SER A 928 21.73 -4.67 0.45
CA SER A 928 21.43 -3.22 0.45
C SER A 928 21.50 -2.54 -0.90
N ASN A 929 21.86 -3.26 -1.96
CA ASN A 929 22.10 -2.66 -3.27
C ASN A 929 21.62 -3.60 -4.38
N GLN A 930 20.37 -3.44 -4.84
CA GLN A 930 19.82 -4.29 -5.92
C GLN A 930 20.66 -4.19 -7.21
N LEU A 931 21.45 -3.13 -7.40
CA LEU A 931 22.31 -2.97 -8.58
C LEU A 931 23.52 -3.91 -8.58
N GLN A 932 23.85 -4.52 -7.45
CA GLN A 932 24.92 -5.53 -7.30
C GLN A 932 24.39 -6.98 -7.34
N ASP A 933 23.07 -7.15 -7.43
CA ASP A 933 22.47 -8.47 -7.52
C ASP A 933 22.79 -9.13 -8.88
N GLY A 934 22.93 -10.45 -8.86
CA GLY A 934 23.16 -11.23 -10.08
C GLY A 934 21.91 -11.34 -10.98
N ALA A 935 22.12 -11.97 -12.13
CA ALA A 935 21.06 -12.36 -13.08
C ALA A 935 19.95 -13.19 -12.42
N TYR A 936 18.74 -13.07 -12.95
CA TYR A 936 17.73 -14.11 -12.74
C TYR A 936 18.08 -15.35 -13.58
N ARG A 937 17.87 -16.51 -12.99
CA ARG A 937 18.15 -17.82 -13.57
C ARG A 937 17.10 -18.83 -13.12
N LEU A 938 16.91 -19.86 -13.93
CA LEU A 938 16.29 -21.09 -13.49
C LEU A 938 17.35 -21.95 -12.80
N PHE A 939 16.92 -22.73 -11.83
CA PHE A 939 17.76 -23.68 -11.13
C PHE A 939 16.96 -24.89 -10.66
N ALA A 940 17.66 -26.01 -10.49
CA ALA A 940 17.21 -27.18 -9.75
C ALA A 940 18.27 -27.53 -8.70
N LEU A 941 17.83 -27.81 -7.47
CA LEU A 941 18.66 -28.18 -6.32
C LEU A 941 18.06 -29.40 -5.64
N ASN A 942 18.87 -30.21 -4.97
CA ASN A 942 18.37 -31.31 -4.14
C ASN A 942 17.54 -30.74 -2.97
N SER A 943 16.44 -31.41 -2.62
CA SER A 943 15.63 -31.04 -1.44
C SER A 943 16.38 -31.15 -0.12
N ASP A 944 17.39 -32.04 -0.07
CA ASP A 944 18.16 -32.36 1.15
C ASP A 944 19.44 -31.52 1.33
N GLU A 945 19.74 -30.59 0.41
CA GLU A 945 20.87 -29.64 0.57
C GLU A 945 20.57 -28.64 1.71
N GLY A 946 20.75 -29.12 2.95
CA GLY A 946 20.45 -28.45 4.21
C GLY A 946 20.42 -29.37 5.44
N THR A 947 20.41 -30.69 5.24
CA THR A 947 20.46 -31.71 6.32
C THR A 947 21.49 -32.79 5.98
N GLU A 948 22.26 -33.25 6.98
CA GLU A 948 23.25 -34.31 6.81
C GLU A 948 22.62 -35.58 6.20
N GLN A 949 23.19 -36.01 5.06
CA GLN A 949 23.10 -37.32 4.39
C GLN A 949 21.78 -38.12 4.51
N THR A 950 21.04 -38.25 3.39
CA THR A 950 20.78 -39.54 2.68
C THR A 950 19.65 -39.42 1.64
N SER A 951 20.00 -39.42 0.35
CA SER A 951 19.50 -40.34 -0.70
C SER A 951 19.89 -39.80 -2.08
N ALA A 952 20.36 -40.68 -2.95
CA ALA A 952 20.87 -40.31 -4.28
C ALA A 952 19.71 -39.95 -5.22
N SER A 953 19.44 -38.66 -5.40
CA SER A 953 18.74 -38.17 -6.59
C SER A 953 19.55 -38.57 -7.84
N SER A 954 18.88 -39.14 -8.85
CA SER A 954 19.49 -39.40 -10.17
C SER A 954 19.60 -38.13 -11.03
N VAL A 955 19.06 -37.00 -10.55
CA VAL A 955 19.07 -35.70 -11.22
C VAL A 955 20.14 -34.82 -10.58
N GLU A 956 21.14 -34.42 -11.38
CA GLU A 956 22.18 -33.50 -10.92
C GLU A 956 21.64 -32.06 -10.80
N PRO A 957 22.00 -31.30 -9.75
CA PRO A 957 21.66 -29.89 -9.65
C PRO A 957 22.15 -29.08 -10.87
N TRP A 958 21.29 -28.20 -11.38
CA TRP A 958 21.62 -27.40 -12.57
C TRP A 958 21.15 -25.95 -12.43
N THR A 959 21.74 -25.07 -13.24
CA THR A 959 21.30 -23.67 -13.36
C THR A 959 21.43 -23.18 -14.79
N LYS A 960 20.39 -22.51 -15.30
CA LYS A 960 20.32 -22.03 -16.68
C LYS A 960 19.77 -20.60 -16.74
N PRO A 961 20.28 -19.74 -17.64
CA PRO A 961 19.62 -18.47 -17.93
C PRO A 961 18.26 -18.74 -18.59
N VAL A 962 17.29 -17.86 -18.37
CA VAL A 962 15.99 -17.93 -19.03
C VAL A 962 15.65 -16.57 -19.65
N PRO A 963 15.19 -16.52 -20.91
CA PRO A 963 14.82 -15.27 -21.59
C PRO A 963 13.44 -14.72 -21.17
N LEU A 964 12.93 -15.13 -19.99
CA LEU A 964 11.62 -14.77 -19.46
C LEU A 964 11.74 -14.09 -18.10
N GLN A 965 10.83 -13.16 -17.84
CA GLN A 965 10.46 -12.85 -16.47
C GLN A 965 9.38 -13.87 -16.05
N VAL A 966 9.82 -15.00 -15.49
CA VAL A 966 8.90 -16.09 -15.10
C VAL A 966 7.87 -15.57 -14.09
N ARG A 967 6.59 -15.68 -14.45
CA ARG A 967 5.42 -15.29 -13.64
C ARG A 967 4.57 -16.46 -13.19
N ALA A 968 4.62 -17.59 -13.90
CA ALA A 968 3.96 -18.83 -13.51
C ALA A 968 4.88 -20.02 -13.80
N MET A 969 4.84 -21.04 -12.94
CA MET A 969 5.74 -22.19 -12.99
C MET A 969 5.07 -23.43 -12.38
N VAL A 970 5.11 -24.55 -13.09
CA VAL A 970 4.56 -25.85 -12.68
C VAL A 970 5.50 -26.97 -13.10
N LEU A 971 5.66 -27.99 -12.25
CA LEU A 971 6.35 -29.24 -12.58
C LEU A 971 5.30 -30.34 -12.83
N ALA A 972 5.31 -30.93 -14.02
CA ALA A 972 4.43 -32.03 -14.38
C ALA A 972 5.28 -33.24 -14.80
N ASP A 973 5.38 -34.23 -13.90
CA ASP A 973 6.31 -35.37 -14.00
C ASP A 973 7.74 -34.87 -14.31
N LYS A 974 8.23 -35.06 -15.55
CA LYS A 974 9.60 -34.73 -15.97
C LYS A 974 9.73 -33.38 -16.67
N VAL A 975 8.64 -32.62 -16.80
CA VAL A 975 8.62 -31.36 -17.55
C VAL A 975 8.31 -30.19 -16.64
N LEU A 976 9.26 -29.24 -16.56
CA LEU A 976 9.10 -27.96 -15.90
C LEU A 976 8.55 -26.94 -16.91
N PHE A 977 7.31 -26.49 -16.70
CA PHE A 977 6.70 -25.43 -17.49
C PHE A 977 6.92 -24.08 -16.82
N VAL A 978 7.40 -23.11 -17.59
CA VAL A 978 7.57 -21.71 -17.15
C VAL A 978 6.94 -20.75 -18.13
N ALA A 979 6.23 -19.74 -17.64
CA ALA A 979 5.62 -18.73 -18.51
C ALA A 979 5.78 -17.31 -17.97
N GLY A 980 5.88 -16.34 -18.88
CA GLY A 980 6.01 -14.93 -18.52
C GLY A 980 6.30 -14.01 -19.71
N PRO A 981 6.43 -12.69 -19.46
CA PRO A 981 6.87 -11.74 -20.48
C PRO A 981 8.25 -12.09 -21.04
N TRP A 982 8.38 -12.04 -22.37
CA TRP A 982 9.63 -12.31 -23.09
C TRP A 982 10.58 -11.10 -23.07
N HIS A 983 11.88 -11.35 -22.89
CA HIS A 983 12.92 -10.32 -22.83
C HIS A 983 13.97 -10.39 -23.96
N GLY A 984 13.86 -11.33 -24.91
CA GLY A 984 14.83 -11.50 -26.00
C GLY A 984 16.10 -12.25 -25.60
N HIS A 985 17.08 -12.32 -26.52
CA HIS A 985 18.41 -12.88 -26.25
C HIS A 985 19.16 -11.99 -25.26
N LEU A 986 19.28 -12.47 -24.02
CA LEU A 986 20.08 -11.85 -22.97
C LEU A 986 21.54 -12.30 -23.17
N GLY A 987 22.41 -11.40 -23.63
CA GLY A 987 23.85 -11.64 -23.62
C GLY A 987 24.41 -11.82 -22.20
N ARG A 988 25.71 -12.15 -22.08
CA ARG A 988 26.40 -12.44 -20.80
C ARG A 988 26.34 -11.30 -19.75
N ASP A 989 26.01 -10.07 -20.16
CA ASP A 989 25.91 -8.89 -19.28
C ASP A 989 24.49 -8.70 -18.72
N PHE A 990 24.21 -9.37 -17.61
CA PHE A 990 22.92 -9.42 -16.91
C PHE A 990 22.54 -8.18 -16.08
N THR A 991 23.14 -7.02 -16.33
CA THR A 991 22.94 -5.85 -15.45
C THR A 991 21.70 -5.01 -15.76
N GLY A 992 21.05 -5.20 -16.90
CA GLY A 992 19.98 -4.32 -17.38
C GLY A 992 18.63 -4.99 -17.57
N PHE A 993 17.68 -4.76 -16.67
CA PHE A 993 16.26 -4.98 -16.96
C PHE A 993 15.78 -3.82 -17.85
N LYS A 994 15.92 -3.94 -19.18
CA LYS A 994 15.33 -2.94 -20.09
C LYS A 994 13.80 -3.03 -20.00
N PRO A 995 13.07 -1.90 -20.06
CA PRO A 995 11.64 -1.93 -20.34
C PRO A 995 11.44 -2.63 -21.68
N VAL A 996 10.72 -3.75 -21.70
CA VAL A 996 10.36 -4.41 -22.95
C VAL A 996 9.24 -3.60 -23.59
N PRO A 997 9.40 -3.08 -24.82
CA PRO A 997 8.25 -2.67 -25.61
C PRO A 997 7.48 -3.94 -25.95
N ARG A 998 6.21 -4.10 -25.50
CA ARG A 998 5.28 -5.24 -25.71
C ARG A 998 5.76 -6.33 -26.72
N GLN A 999 6.81 -7.06 -26.38
CA GLN A 999 7.14 -8.32 -27.02
C GLN A 999 6.36 -9.35 -26.21
N GLY A 1000 5.65 -10.23 -26.90
CA GLY A 1000 4.60 -11.08 -26.34
C GLY A 1000 5.02 -11.91 -25.12
N ALA A 1001 4.05 -12.60 -24.53
CA ALA A 1001 4.35 -13.57 -23.50
C ALA A 1001 4.70 -14.93 -24.12
N MET A 1002 5.45 -15.73 -23.39
CA MET A 1002 5.89 -17.05 -23.84
C MET A 1002 5.70 -18.07 -22.72
N LEU A 1003 5.42 -19.30 -23.12
CA LEU A 1003 5.48 -20.52 -22.32
C LEU A 1003 6.65 -21.35 -22.85
N ILE A 1004 7.47 -21.91 -21.96
CA ILE A 1004 8.59 -22.78 -22.31
C ILE A 1004 8.45 -24.08 -21.49
N ALA A 1005 8.54 -25.21 -22.18
CA ALA A 1005 8.66 -26.54 -21.61
C ALA A 1005 10.15 -26.89 -21.46
N ILE A 1006 10.57 -27.24 -20.26
CA ILE A 1006 11.96 -27.47 -19.90
C ILE A 1006 12.10 -28.87 -19.29
N SER A 1007 13.11 -29.61 -19.70
CA SER A 1007 13.45 -30.90 -19.10
C SER A 1007 13.88 -30.70 -17.65
N ALA A 1008 13.19 -31.36 -16.72
CA ALA A 1008 13.48 -31.24 -15.29
C ALA A 1008 14.86 -31.82 -14.93
N SER A 1009 15.37 -32.80 -15.69
CA SER A 1009 16.63 -33.47 -15.36
C SER A 1009 17.88 -32.63 -15.63
N ASP A 1010 17.87 -31.75 -16.63
CA ASP A 1010 19.08 -31.06 -17.11
C ASP A 1010 18.85 -29.57 -17.47
N GLY A 1011 17.61 -29.10 -17.40
CA GLY A 1011 17.24 -27.73 -17.74
C GLY A 1011 17.23 -27.44 -19.24
N THR A 1012 17.21 -28.46 -20.10
CA THR A 1012 17.18 -28.29 -21.56
C THR A 1012 15.80 -27.81 -22.03
N GLU A 1013 15.76 -26.78 -22.88
CA GLU A 1013 14.52 -26.30 -23.52
C GLU A 1013 14.00 -27.38 -24.48
N MET A 1014 12.79 -27.88 -24.23
CA MET A 1014 12.14 -28.91 -25.05
C MET A 1014 11.21 -28.31 -26.09
N ALA A 1015 10.44 -27.28 -25.72
CA ALA A 1015 9.51 -26.59 -26.60
C ALA A 1015 9.18 -25.17 -26.11
N LYS A 1016 8.67 -24.33 -27.00
CA LYS A 1016 8.25 -22.95 -26.68
C LYS A 1016 7.00 -22.54 -27.44
N TYR A 1017 6.15 -21.77 -26.78
CA TYR A 1017 4.85 -21.34 -27.27
C TYR A 1017 4.64 -19.85 -27.02
N ARG A 1018 4.07 -19.15 -28.00
CA ARG A 1018 3.66 -17.76 -27.83
C ARG A 1018 2.30 -17.71 -27.14
N LEU A 1019 2.16 -16.80 -26.18
CA LEU A 1019 0.92 -16.51 -25.48
C LEU A 1019 0.38 -15.14 -25.91
N ASP A 1020 -0.94 -15.02 -25.99
CA ASP A 1020 -1.63 -13.78 -26.35
C ASP A 1020 -1.46 -12.68 -25.28
N SER A 1021 -1.33 -13.09 -24.03
CA SER A 1021 -1.12 -12.22 -22.87
C SER A 1021 -0.20 -12.92 -21.85
N PRO A 1022 0.57 -12.18 -21.03
CA PRO A 1022 1.27 -12.77 -19.90
C PRO A 1022 0.32 -13.54 -18.97
N PRO A 1023 0.79 -14.63 -18.35
CA PRO A 1023 0.05 -15.26 -17.26
C PRO A 1023 -0.03 -14.30 -16.07
N ILE A 1024 -1.10 -14.42 -15.30
CA ILE A 1024 -1.13 -13.83 -13.96
C ILE A 1024 0.00 -14.43 -13.10
N PHE A 1025 0.29 -13.80 -11.96
CA PHE A 1025 1.27 -14.35 -11.03
C PHE A 1025 0.78 -15.70 -10.47
N ASP A 1026 1.63 -16.72 -10.57
CA ASP A 1026 1.38 -18.12 -10.21
C ASP A 1026 0.13 -18.76 -10.87
N GLY A 1027 -0.24 -18.27 -12.05
CA GLY A 1027 -1.50 -18.60 -12.73
C GLY A 1027 -1.55 -19.89 -13.53
N MET A 1028 -0.80 -20.93 -13.18
CA MET A 1028 -0.68 -22.16 -13.99
C MET A 1028 -1.02 -23.41 -13.17
N ALA A 1029 -1.63 -24.40 -13.81
CA ALA A 1029 -1.91 -25.72 -13.25
C ALA A 1029 -1.76 -26.82 -14.31
N ALA A 1030 -1.44 -28.04 -13.89
CA ALA A 1030 -1.33 -29.21 -14.75
C ALA A 1030 -2.24 -30.34 -14.24
N ALA A 1031 -3.13 -30.85 -15.07
CA ALA A 1031 -4.05 -31.92 -14.67
C ALA A 1031 -4.50 -32.74 -15.88
N ASN A 1032 -4.63 -34.06 -15.70
CA ASN A 1032 -5.13 -35.00 -16.71
C ASN A 1032 -4.43 -34.85 -18.09
N GLY A 1033 -3.10 -34.73 -18.09
CA GLY A 1033 -2.33 -34.55 -19.34
C GLY A 1033 -2.44 -33.18 -20.00
N ARG A 1034 -2.98 -32.17 -19.30
CA ARG A 1034 -3.23 -30.83 -19.85
C ARG A 1034 -2.62 -29.75 -18.97
N LEU A 1035 -2.28 -28.63 -19.59
CA LEU A 1035 -1.81 -27.42 -18.95
C LEU A 1035 -2.88 -26.33 -19.03
N TYR A 1036 -3.17 -25.68 -17.89
CA TYR A 1036 -4.13 -24.60 -17.78
C TYR A 1036 -3.43 -23.32 -17.35
N LEU A 1037 -3.75 -22.18 -18.00
CA LEU A 1037 -3.16 -20.88 -17.70
C LEU A 1037 -4.23 -19.79 -17.58
N SER A 1038 -4.24 -19.09 -16.46
CA SER A 1038 -4.97 -17.83 -16.29
C SER A 1038 -4.11 -16.65 -16.77
N LEU A 1039 -4.63 -15.85 -17.67
CA LEU A 1039 -3.90 -14.75 -18.33
C LEU A 1039 -4.32 -13.37 -17.78
N GLU A 1040 -3.41 -12.39 -17.82
CA GLU A 1040 -3.63 -11.03 -17.29
C GLU A 1040 -4.76 -10.26 -17.99
N ASN A 1041 -5.19 -10.72 -19.17
CA ASN A 1041 -6.29 -10.14 -19.94
C ASN A 1041 -7.66 -10.77 -19.64
N GLY A 1042 -7.78 -11.61 -18.61
CA GLY A 1042 -9.05 -12.23 -18.21
C GLY A 1042 -9.40 -13.54 -18.92
N GLN A 1043 -8.47 -14.07 -19.73
CA GLN A 1043 -8.68 -15.31 -20.46
C GLN A 1043 -8.11 -16.53 -19.70
N LEU A 1044 -8.81 -17.66 -19.79
CA LEU A 1044 -8.35 -18.97 -19.36
C LEU A 1044 -8.01 -19.81 -20.60
N LEU A 1045 -6.80 -20.37 -20.61
CA LEU A 1045 -6.24 -21.15 -21.71
C LEU A 1045 -6.03 -22.60 -21.27
N CYS A 1046 -6.43 -23.56 -22.10
CA CYS A 1046 -6.08 -24.98 -21.95
C CYS A 1046 -5.22 -25.43 -23.14
N MET A 1047 -4.11 -26.11 -22.84
CA MET A 1047 -3.21 -26.73 -23.80
C MET A 1047 -3.03 -28.22 -23.49
N ALA A 1048 -2.88 -29.05 -24.51
CA ALA A 1048 -2.72 -30.50 -24.38
C ALA A 1048 -1.84 -31.03 -25.53
N GLY A 1049 -1.34 -32.26 -25.41
CA GLY A 1049 -0.74 -32.97 -26.54
C GLY A 1049 -1.76 -33.34 -27.63
N GLU A 1050 -1.29 -34.02 -28.68
CA GLU A 1050 -2.14 -34.57 -29.74
C GLU A 1050 -3.22 -35.52 -29.24
#